data_AF-A0A2U8H453-F1
#
_entry.id   AF-A0A2U8H453-F1
#
_cell.length_a   1.000
_cell.length_b   1.000
_cell.length_c   1.000
_cell.angle_alpha   90.00
_cell.angle_beta   90.00
_cell.angle_gamma   90.00
#
_symmetry.space_group_name_H-M   'P 1'
#
loop_
_entity.id
_entity.type
_entity.pdbx_description
1 polymer ?
#
loop_
_entity_poly.entity_id
_entity_poly.type
_entity_poly.pdbx_seq_one_letter_code
_entity_poly.pdbx_strand_id
1 'polypeptide(L)'
;MRHAFVAMPFGSRPGQDGLAIDFERIFDEYMIPALHAAGLKVFRTSAEGPPGDADADMLQHLLMADVVVADITLDDPNIWYALGVRHALRASAVVLVQGTHGTAIEPGSDLDPDLDPDLGDHQRLRYHLKAGGPDPDTLIDDRQRLSNTVCGFPDAQHGTSPIHHALPHLREPDWRTLLPVQRNVLTGPYAAWADRLDSARPGDILVLADEAPCTALHIAARLAAGDALMRLRHCDFALEQFDRVLELEPGHTLARRRRASCLARLGRVIEAREAVCRLVTEAPEAPETRALAGSIDKADWISRWALVDAAPGAMRARAAIENAPLSAAIEHYRQAFMRDPSRCRAGLNALTLMLLRRHLGCAKAADDSRRLSDGLQWSIGAARALTPDDYRVRTSDAEYCLLQGDLAHVREAYRHATGVAGGDWHALDSSRRSLCLLRDLGFRPAETAAAIEIIDDALARTEPPFVPRQVFLFSGHMADAPDRATPRFPAGLEPPAAAAIGATLDALGAGPGDLALTQGASGGDILFLEACKARQVRLHLMLPLPEPEFLERSVASARHGAQWRARYDSIRHTLDDPPRVLPDALGPLPEADANPFERCNRWLLATALSWGIDKVSFICLWNGEGGDGPGGTAHMHAEMKRRTGKVSWIDTRTLSHQPA
;
A
#
# COMPACT_ATOMS: atom_id res chain seq x y z
N MET A 1 -7.85 11.94 1.03
CA MET A 1 -8.97 12.75 1.59
C MET A 1 -10.18 11.82 1.76
N ARG A 2 -11.03 12.02 2.78
CA ARG A 2 -12.23 11.19 2.99
C ARG A 2 -13.38 11.67 2.08
N HIS A 3 -14.37 10.83 1.83
CA HIS A 3 -15.49 11.03 0.90
C HIS A 3 -16.84 10.93 1.62
N ALA A 4 -17.70 11.95 1.47
CA ALA A 4 -19.08 11.96 1.95
C ALA A 4 -20.09 11.94 0.80
N PHE A 5 -21.12 11.09 0.91
CA PHE A 5 -22.28 11.08 0.03
C PHE A 5 -23.49 11.68 0.73
N VAL A 6 -24.18 12.61 0.08
CA VAL A 6 -25.39 13.25 0.59
C VAL A 6 -26.60 12.69 -0.15
N ALA A 7 -27.47 12.00 0.59
CA ALA A 7 -28.77 11.57 0.13
C ALA A 7 -29.81 12.59 0.59
N MET A 8 -30.34 13.40 -0.31
CA MET A 8 -31.34 14.44 0.03
C MET A 8 -32.31 14.69 -1.14
N PRO A 9 -33.50 15.26 -0.88
CA PRO A 9 -34.39 15.72 -1.92
C PRO A 9 -33.75 16.78 -2.85
N PHE A 10 -34.28 16.91 -4.06
CA PHE A 10 -33.83 17.90 -5.05
C PHE A 10 -34.80 19.07 -5.21
N GLY A 11 -34.24 20.26 -5.46
CA GLY A 11 -34.98 21.47 -5.80
C GLY A 11 -35.84 21.99 -4.66
N SER A 12 -36.84 22.81 -5.01
CA SER A 12 -37.81 23.32 -4.03
C SER A 12 -38.98 22.36 -3.87
N ARG A 13 -39.28 21.95 -2.63
CA ARG A 13 -40.35 21.01 -2.29
C ARG A 13 -41.23 21.56 -1.17
N PRO A 14 -42.55 21.27 -1.17
CA PRO A 14 -43.41 21.67 -0.07
C PRO A 14 -43.08 20.87 1.19
N GLY A 15 -42.88 21.57 2.30
CA GLY A 15 -42.77 21.04 3.66
C GLY A 15 -44.09 20.46 4.17
N GLN A 16 -44.04 19.80 5.33
CA GLN A 16 -45.24 19.27 6.00
C GLN A 16 -46.24 20.38 6.38
N ASP A 17 -45.75 21.60 6.58
CA ASP A 17 -46.52 22.82 6.85
C ASP A 17 -46.98 23.54 5.56
N GLY A 18 -46.65 22.99 4.39
CA GLY A 18 -46.96 23.55 3.07
C GLY A 18 -46.02 24.69 2.64
N LEU A 19 -45.03 25.09 3.46
CA LEU A 19 -44.04 26.08 3.08
C LEU A 19 -42.99 25.45 2.17
N ALA A 20 -42.51 26.20 1.17
CA ALA A 20 -41.48 25.70 0.25
C ALA A 20 -40.12 25.63 0.96
N ILE A 21 -39.49 24.46 0.91
CA ILE A 21 -38.12 24.20 1.38
C ILE A 21 -37.21 24.08 0.16
N ASP A 22 -36.11 24.83 0.16
CA ASP A 22 -35.10 24.89 -0.89
C ASP A 22 -33.90 23.99 -0.54
N PHE A 23 -33.88 22.80 -1.13
CA PHE A 23 -32.84 21.82 -0.90
C PHE A 23 -31.51 22.15 -1.60
N GLU A 24 -31.49 23.07 -2.56
CA GLU A 24 -30.24 23.55 -3.15
C GLU A 24 -29.52 24.47 -2.16
N ARG A 25 -30.26 25.39 -1.51
CA ARG A 25 -29.70 26.21 -0.43
C ARG A 25 -29.23 25.37 0.75
N ILE A 26 -29.96 24.33 1.13
CA ILE A 26 -29.52 23.41 2.20
C ILE A 26 -28.22 22.71 1.81
N PHE A 27 -28.10 22.25 0.56
CA PHE A 27 -26.88 21.58 0.10
C PHE A 27 -25.68 22.54 0.08
N ASP A 28 -25.82 23.70 -0.55
CA ASP A 28 -24.73 24.65 -0.78
C ASP A 28 -24.36 25.45 0.48
N GLU A 29 -25.35 25.86 1.27
CA GLU A 29 -25.11 26.68 2.46
C GLU A 29 -24.90 25.82 3.70
N TYR A 30 -25.52 24.65 3.87
CA TYR A 30 -25.36 23.86 5.11
C TYR A 30 -24.43 22.64 4.92
N MET A 31 -24.75 21.74 3.99
CA MET A 31 -24.06 20.45 3.87
C MET A 31 -22.61 20.59 3.40
N ILE A 32 -22.38 21.29 2.29
CA ILE A 32 -21.04 21.44 1.69
C ILE A 32 -20.05 22.08 2.67
N PRO A 33 -20.33 23.25 3.26
CA PRO A 33 -19.36 23.90 4.15
C PRO A 33 -19.07 23.08 5.41
N ALA A 34 -20.08 22.43 5.98
CA ALA A 34 -19.92 21.59 7.17
C ALA A 34 -19.03 20.37 6.90
N LEU A 35 -19.26 19.67 5.79
CA LEU A 35 -18.50 18.48 5.44
C LEU A 35 -17.09 18.83 4.94
N HIS A 36 -16.92 19.95 4.24
CA HIS A 36 -15.58 20.47 3.91
C HIS A 36 -14.78 20.85 5.16
N ALA A 37 -15.41 21.44 6.17
CA ALA A 37 -14.77 21.73 7.47
C ALA A 37 -14.33 20.44 8.19
N ALA A 38 -15.03 19.33 7.97
CA ALA A 38 -14.64 17.99 8.42
C ALA A 38 -13.58 17.29 7.52
N GLY A 39 -13.06 17.97 6.49
CA GLY A 39 -12.05 17.44 5.58
C GLY A 39 -12.58 16.39 4.59
N LEU A 40 -13.89 16.37 4.33
CA LEU A 40 -14.53 15.45 3.39
C LEU A 40 -14.76 16.11 2.04
N LYS A 41 -14.59 15.34 0.96
CA LYS A 41 -15.09 15.71 -0.36
C LYS A 41 -16.56 15.29 -0.46
N VAL A 42 -17.42 16.22 -0.84
CA VAL A 42 -18.89 16.05 -0.83
C VAL A 42 -19.40 15.69 -2.21
N PHE A 43 -20.31 14.72 -2.28
CA PHE A 43 -20.99 14.31 -3.49
C PHE A 43 -22.50 14.15 -3.25
N ARG A 44 -23.29 14.54 -4.25
CA ARG A 44 -24.72 14.28 -4.37
C ARG A 44 -24.96 13.86 -5.82
N THR A 45 -25.86 12.92 -6.06
CA THR A 45 -26.26 12.53 -7.43
C THR A 45 -26.91 13.72 -8.14
N SER A 46 -26.80 13.81 -9.46
CA SER A 46 -27.46 14.89 -10.23
C SER A 46 -28.87 14.48 -10.64
N ALA A 47 -29.82 15.42 -10.60
CA ALA A 47 -31.17 15.20 -11.12
C ALA A 47 -31.23 15.08 -12.67
N GLU A 48 -30.19 15.51 -13.39
CA GLU A 48 -30.17 15.68 -14.86
C GLU A 48 -29.40 14.58 -15.63
N GLY A 49 -29.25 13.38 -15.06
CA GLY A 49 -28.58 12.24 -15.71
C GLY A 49 -29.50 11.40 -16.62
N PRO A 50 -28.95 10.58 -17.54
CA PRO A 50 -29.72 9.58 -18.27
C PRO A 50 -30.46 8.62 -17.31
N PRO A 51 -31.73 8.26 -17.56
CA PRO A 51 -32.47 7.33 -16.70
C PRO A 51 -31.76 5.97 -16.63
N GLY A 52 -31.43 5.52 -15.41
CA GLY A 52 -30.73 4.26 -15.11
C GLY A 52 -29.27 4.43 -14.62
N ASP A 53 -28.56 5.47 -15.05
CA ASP A 53 -27.17 5.72 -14.61
C ASP A 53 -27.12 6.30 -13.19
N ALA A 54 -28.11 7.13 -12.83
CA ALA A 54 -28.19 7.77 -11.51
C ALA A 54 -28.37 6.77 -10.36
N ASP A 55 -29.10 5.68 -10.57
CA ASP A 55 -29.34 4.65 -9.55
C ASP A 55 -28.07 3.83 -9.28
N ALA A 56 -27.35 3.47 -10.35
CA ALA A 56 -26.08 2.76 -10.22
C ALA A 56 -25.01 3.62 -9.51
N ASP A 57 -24.95 4.92 -9.83
CA ASP A 57 -24.08 5.89 -9.16
C ASP A 57 -24.39 6.00 -7.67
N MET A 58 -25.67 6.19 -7.32
CA MET A 58 -26.11 6.24 -5.93
C MET A 58 -25.70 4.97 -5.16
N LEU A 59 -26.01 3.78 -5.69
CA LEU A 59 -25.71 2.50 -5.02
C LEU A 59 -24.21 2.33 -4.72
N GLN A 60 -23.34 2.77 -5.63
CA GLN A 60 -21.89 2.72 -5.41
C GLN A 60 -21.42 3.74 -4.39
N HIS A 61 -21.96 4.96 -4.41
CA HIS A 61 -21.66 5.95 -3.38
C HIS A 61 -22.09 5.44 -1.99
N LEU A 62 -23.27 4.82 -1.88
CA LEU A 62 -23.72 4.18 -0.64
C LEU A 62 -22.78 3.05 -0.19
N LEU A 63 -22.20 2.30 -1.13
CA LEU A 63 -21.21 1.27 -0.84
C LEU A 63 -19.85 1.84 -0.39
N MET A 64 -19.33 2.84 -1.11
CA MET A 64 -17.92 3.29 -1.03
C MET A 64 -17.69 4.55 -0.20
N ALA A 65 -18.71 5.38 0.04
CA ALA A 65 -18.55 6.60 0.81
C ALA A 65 -18.10 6.30 2.25
N ASP A 66 -17.19 7.13 2.75
CA ASP A 66 -16.69 7.05 4.12
C ASP A 66 -17.78 7.47 5.10
N VAL A 67 -18.66 8.38 4.69
CA VAL A 67 -19.83 8.86 5.45
C VAL A 67 -21.00 9.06 4.50
N VAL A 68 -22.20 8.65 4.91
CA VAL A 68 -23.45 9.03 4.24
C VAL A 68 -24.22 9.99 5.14
N VAL A 69 -24.58 11.15 4.62
CA VAL A 69 -25.49 12.09 5.29
C VAL A 69 -26.83 12.01 4.59
N ALA A 70 -27.88 11.62 5.30
CA ALA A 70 -29.22 11.49 4.75
C ALA A 70 -30.15 12.56 5.33
N ASP A 71 -30.69 13.40 4.46
CA ASP A 71 -31.68 14.42 4.82
C ASP A 71 -33.08 13.80 4.84
N ILE A 72 -33.64 13.68 6.04
CA ILE A 72 -34.96 13.11 6.31
C ILE A 72 -35.97 14.20 6.70
N THR A 73 -35.74 15.44 6.26
CA THR A 73 -36.68 16.56 6.49
C THR A 73 -38.04 16.28 5.87
N LEU A 74 -38.06 15.59 4.72
CA LEU A 74 -39.27 15.12 4.06
C LEU A 74 -39.31 13.59 4.05
N ASP A 75 -40.53 13.06 4.02
CA ASP A 75 -40.77 11.63 3.82
C ASP A 75 -40.61 11.25 2.34
N ASP A 76 -39.36 11.19 1.88
CA ASP A 76 -38.99 10.87 0.50
C ASP A 76 -38.63 9.38 0.37
N PRO A 77 -39.40 8.57 -0.39
CA PRO A 77 -39.14 7.14 -0.58
C PRO A 77 -37.74 6.82 -1.13
N ASN A 78 -37.14 7.70 -1.94
CA ASN A 78 -35.81 7.47 -2.49
C ASN A 78 -34.73 7.56 -1.41
N ILE A 79 -34.91 8.45 -0.43
CA ILE A 79 -33.97 8.60 0.68
C ILE A 79 -34.07 7.40 1.63
N TRP A 80 -35.27 6.92 1.91
CA TRP A 80 -35.46 5.69 2.69
C TRP A 80 -34.88 4.46 2.01
N TYR A 81 -35.03 4.35 0.68
CA TYR A 81 -34.38 3.30 -0.09
C TYR A 81 -32.85 3.36 0.02
N ALA A 82 -32.26 4.54 -0.17
CA ALA A 82 -30.81 4.75 -0.05
C ALA A 82 -30.29 4.40 1.36
N LEU A 83 -31.01 4.79 2.41
CA LEU A 83 -30.70 4.45 3.80
C LEU A 83 -30.74 2.94 4.03
N GLY A 84 -31.80 2.26 3.58
CA GLY A 84 -31.92 0.80 3.70
C GLY A 84 -30.76 0.07 3.02
N VAL A 85 -30.38 0.49 1.82
CA VAL A 85 -29.23 -0.07 1.10
C VAL A 85 -27.93 0.19 1.87
N ARG A 86 -27.66 1.43 2.29
CA ARG A 86 -26.44 1.76 3.03
C ARG A 86 -26.32 0.94 4.31
N HIS A 87 -27.41 0.83 5.08
CA HIS A 87 -27.44 0.05 6.30
C HIS A 87 -27.23 -1.44 6.06
N ALA A 88 -27.68 -1.98 4.92
CA ALA A 88 -27.43 -3.38 4.58
C ALA A 88 -25.96 -3.62 4.20
N LEU A 89 -25.39 -2.71 3.39
CA LEU A 89 -24.04 -2.85 2.85
C LEU A 89 -22.95 -2.53 3.87
N ARG A 90 -23.14 -1.54 4.75
CA ARG A 90 -22.11 -1.03 5.66
C ARG A 90 -22.61 -0.96 7.09
N ALA A 91 -21.74 -1.29 8.03
CA ALA A 91 -22.03 -1.34 9.44
C ALA A 91 -22.10 0.06 10.08
N SER A 92 -21.43 1.07 9.52
CA SER A 92 -21.30 2.38 10.18
C SER A 92 -21.31 3.59 9.23
N ALA A 93 -21.14 4.77 9.83
CA ALA A 93 -20.95 6.07 9.20
C ALA A 93 -22.15 6.56 8.38
N VAL A 94 -23.31 6.57 9.04
CA VAL A 94 -24.53 7.22 8.55
C VAL A 94 -24.94 8.31 9.54
N VAL A 95 -25.14 9.54 9.06
CA VAL A 95 -25.73 10.65 9.82
C VAL A 95 -27.10 10.94 9.26
N LEU A 96 -28.10 11.03 10.12
CA LEU A 96 -29.42 11.53 9.74
C LEU A 96 -29.49 13.01 10.06
N VAL A 97 -29.97 13.84 9.13
CA VAL A 97 -30.19 15.27 9.34
C VAL A 97 -31.65 15.63 9.07
N GLN A 98 -32.20 16.56 9.85
CA GLN A 98 -33.61 16.94 9.74
C GLN A 98 -33.79 18.45 9.99
N GLY A 99 -34.46 19.12 9.05
CA GLY A 99 -34.82 20.54 9.16
C GLY A 99 -36.00 20.78 10.10
N THR A 100 -35.92 21.82 10.93
CA THR A 100 -37.00 22.22 11.86
C THR A 100 -37.34 23.72 11.73
N HIS A 101 -38.62 24.08 11.82
CA HIS A 101 -39.11 25.47 11.76
C HIS A 101 -39.31 26.08 13.17
N GLY A 102 -38.27 26.72 13.73
CA GLY A 102 -38.27 27.52 14.99
C GLY A 102 -38.66 26.78 16.30
N THR A 103 -38.44 27.27 17.53
CA THR A 103 -37.44 28.18 18.16
C THR A 103 -36.37 27.34 18.86
N ALA A 104 -35.19 27.91 19.11
CA ALA A 104 -34.05 27.33 19.85
C ALA A 104 -34.44 26.15 20.77
N ILE A 105 -33.97 24.96 20.39
CA ILE A 105 -33.91 23.80 21.28
C ILE A 105 -33.04 24.24 22.48
N GLU A 106 -33.52 24.06 23.71
CA GLU A 106 -32.69 24.36 24.88
C GLU A 106 -31.38 23.58 24.75
N PRO A 107 -30.21 24.20 25.02
CA PRO A 107 -28.93 23.49 24.95
C PRO A 107 -28.97 22.27 25.87
N GLY A 108 -29.10 21.07 25.28
CA GLY A 108 -29.24 19.80 26.00
C GLY A 108 -30.50 18.97 25.70
N SER A 109 -31.49 19.47 24.93
CA SER A 109 -32.70 18.70 24.57
C SER A 109 -32.71 18.19 23.12
N ASP A 110 -31.56 17.72 22.64
CA ASP A 110 -31.37 17.21 21.27
C ASP A 110 -31.86 15.77 21.06
N LEU A 111 -32.37 15.11 22.11
CA LEU A 111 -32.98 13.79 22.04
C LEU A 111 -34.50 13.89 21.92
N ASP A 112 -35.07 13.16 20.98
CA ASP A 112 -36.52 13.04 20.81
C ASP A 112 -37.11 12.17 21.93
N PRO A 113 -38.02 12.68 22.78
CA PRO A 113 -38.60 11.90 23.87
C PRO A 113 -39.54 10.78 23.40
N ASP A 114 -39.98 10.78 22.13
CA ASP A 114 -40.92 9.79 21.57
C ASP A 114 -40.25 8.68 20.74
N LEU A 115 -38.91 8.63 20.71
CA LEU A 115 -38.17 7.58 20.00
C LEU A 115 -37.99 6.34 20.87
N ASP A 116 -38.36 5.19 20.32
CA ASP A 116 -38.13 3.87 20.91
C ASP A 116 -36.63 3.69 21.24
N PRO A 117 -36.26 3.50 22.51
CA PRO A 117 -34.87 3.27 22.90
C PRO A 117 -34.23 2.05 22.21
N ASP A 118 -35.03 1.15 21.63
CA ASP A 118 -34.55 -0.04 20.91
C ASP A 118 -34.16 0.23 19.44
N LEU A 119 -34.52 1.40 18.87
CA LEU A 119 -33.97 1.90 17.58
C LEU A 119 -32.62 2.59 17.85
N GLY A 120 -31.62 1.77 18.18
CA GLY A 120 -30.33 2.18 18.73
C GLY A 120 -29.73 3.45 18.12
N ASP A 121 -29.56 4.47 18.97
CA ASP A 121 -28.58 5.55 18.88
C ASP A 121 -28.34 6.17 17.49
N HIS A 122 -29.40 6.31 16.67
CA HIS A 122 -29.33 7.06 15.43
C HIS A 122 -29.23 8.55 15.77
N GLN A 123 -28.01 9.09 15.78
CA GLN A 123 -27.75 10.53 15.90
C GLN A 123 -28.44 11.28 14.74
N ARG A 124 -29.70 11.66 14.97
CA ARG A 124 -30.46 12.55 14.10
C ARG A 124 -30.14 13.98 14.50
N LEU A 125 -29.34 14.65 13.68
CA LEU A 125 -29.00 16.05 13.88
C LEU A 125 -30.10 16.95 13.32
N ARG A 126 -30.52 17.91 14.13
CA ARG A 126 -31.47 18.94 13.69
C ARG A 126 -30.70 20.15 13.17
N TYR A 127 -31.17 20.72 12.06
CA TYR A 127 -30.74 22.02 11.55
C TYR A 127 -31.94 22.93 11.37
N HIS A 128 -31.74 24.25 11.46
CA HIS A 128 -32.85 25.18 11.55
C HIS A 128 -33.18 25.78 10.18
N LEU A 129 -34.49 25.91 9.91
CA LEU A 129 -35.02 26.47 8.67
C LEU A 129 -35.67 27.83 8.92
N LYS A 130 -35.35 28.80 8.07
CA LYS A 130 -35.97 30.13 8.04
C LYS A 130 -36.18 30.57 6.59
N ALA A 131 -37.40 30.97 6.27
CA ALA A 131 -37.81 31.37 4.92
C ALA A 131 -37.42 30.34 3.84
N GLY A 132 -37.63 29.05 4.13
CA GLY A 132 -37.41 27.96 3.18
C GLY A 132 -35.96 27.51 2.99
N GLY A 133 -34.98 28.12 3.65
CA GLY A 133 -33.58 27.65 3.62
C GLY A 133 -32.95 27.62 5.02
N PRO A 134 -31.64 27.33 5.13
CA PRO A 134 -30.97 27.32 6.43
C PRO A 134 -31.08 28.67 7.15
N ASP A 135 -31.35 28.66 8.45
CA ASP A 135 -31.48 29.87 9.26
C ASP A 135 -30.11 30.55 9.42
N PRO A 136 -29.91 31.77 8.90
CA PRO A 136 -28.64 32.48 9.02
C PRO A 136 -28.18 32.69 10.47
N ASP A 137 -29.12 32.76 11.42
CA ASP A 137 -28.83 33.03 12.82
C ASP A 137 -28.19 31.81 13.54
N THR A 138 -28.44 30.59 13.06
CA THR A 138 -27.93 29.33 13.66
C THR A 138 -27.03 28.53 12.73
N LEU A 139 -26.91 28.91 11.46
CA LEU A 139 -26.21 28.15 10.41
C LEU A 139 -24.76 27.81 10.78
N ILE A 140 -24.05 28.71 11.45
CA ILE A 140 -22.66 28.46 11.88
C ILE A 140 -22.62 27.31 12.89
N ASP A 141 -23.52 27.32 13.87
CA ASP A 141 -23.60 26.29 14.90
C ASP A 141 -24.11 24.97 14.33
N ASP A 142 -25.10 25.01 13.44
CA ASP A 142 -25.60 23.84 12.69
C ASP A 142 -24.45 23.18 11.91
N ARG A 143 -23.67 23.96 11.14
CA ARG A 143 -22.50 23.46 10.41
C ARG A 143 -21.46 22.84 11.35
N GLN A 144 -21.17 23.50 12.47
CA GLN A 144 -20.20 23.00 13.44
C GLN A 144 -20.67 21.68 14.07
N ARG A 145 -21.96 21.54 14.38
CA ARG A 145 -22.54 20.28 14.88
C ARG A 145 -22.36 19.15 13.87
N LEU A 146 -22.77 19.36 12.61
CA LEU A 146 -22.60 18.35 11.57
C LEU A 146 -21.11 17.99 11.37
N SER A 147 -20.24 18.99 11.31
CA SER A 147 -18.79 18.76 11.19
C SER A 147 -18.24 17.95 12.36
N ASN A 148 -18.62 18.29 13.60
CA ASN A 148 -18.14 17.59 14.80
C ASN A 148 -18.65 16.14 14.87
N THR A 149 -19.93 15.90 14.58
CA THR A 149 -20.50 14.56 14.54
C THR A 149 -19.80 13.70 13.51
N VAL A 150 -19.56 14.25 12.32
CA VAL A 150 -18.91 13.53 11.24
C VAL A 150 -17.43 13.24 11.54
N CYS A 151 -16.72 14.19 12.16
CA CYS A 151 -15.36 13.97 12.67
C CYS A 151 -15.33 12.95 13.83
N GLY A 152 -16.40 12.90 14.62
CA GLY A 152 -16.53 12.09 15.83
C GLY A 152 -16.91 10.63 15.61
N PHE A 153 -17.22 10.20 14.37
CA PHE A 153 -17.47 8.79 14.08
C PHE A 153 -16.28 7.93 14.53
N PRO A 154 -16.44 7.08 15.56
CA PRO A 154 -15.36 6.23 16.05
C PRO A 154 -15.01 5.13 15.04
N ASP A 155 -13.75 4.70 15.09
CA ASP A 155 -13.24 3.48 14.49
C ASP A 155 -14.17 2.28 14.74
N ALA A 156 -15.02 1.96 13.76
CA ALA A 156 -15.62 0.67 13.36
C ALA A 156 -16.10 -0.35 14.42
N GLN A 157 -16.04 -0.10 15.74
CA GLN A 157 -16.27 -1.15 16.74
C GLN A 157 -17.73 -1.34 17.14
N HIS A 158 -18.60 -0.35 16.92
CA HIS A 158 -20.05 -0.50 17.08
C HIS A 158 -20.76 0.27 15.97
N GLY A 159 -21.37 -0.49 15.04
CA GLY A 159 -21.96 0.06 13.84
C GLY A 159 -23.18 0.93 14.12
N THR A 160 -23.26 2.10 13.46
CA THR A 160 -24.49 2.93 13.44
C THR A 160 -25.60 2.34 12.56
N SER A 161 -25.33 1.22 11.87
CA SER A 161 -26.34 0.51 11.10
C SER A 161 -27.23 -0.33 12.01
N PRO A 162 -28.56 -0.10 12.00
CA PRO A 162 -29.50 -0.92 12.76
C PRO A 162 -29.51 -2.37 12.26
N ILE A 163 -29.20 -2.60 10.98
CA ILE A 163 -29.16 -3.95 10.38
C ILE A 163 -27.97 -4.75 10.94
N HIS A 164 -26.76 -4.16 10.98
CA HIS A 164 -25.58 -4.85 11.52
C HIS A 164 -25.65 -5.00 13.03
N HIS A 165 -26.33 -4.08 13.72
CA HIS A 165 -26.65 -4.22 15.14
C HIS A 165 -27.57 -5.42 15.40
N ALA A 166 -28.66 -5.53 14.64
CA ALA A 166 -29.61 -6.64 14.75
C ALA A 166 -29.03 -7.99 14.25
N LEU A 167 -28.08 -7.95 13.31
CA LEU A 167 -27.45 -9.12 12.69
C LEU A 167 -25.94 -9.11 12.90
N PRO A 168 -25.43 -9.47 14.10
CA PRO A 168 -24.01 -9.35 14.45
C PRO A 168 -23.07 -10.28 13.65
N HIS A 169 -23.63 -11.20 12.86
CA HIS A 169 -22.88 -12.08 11.96
C HIS A 169 -22.96 -11.67 10.48
N LEU A 170 -23.72 -10.62 10.16
CA LEU A 170 -23.71 -10.03 8.84
C LEU A 170 -22.31 -9.45 8.57
N ARG A 171 -21.73 -9.80 7.43
CA ARG A 171 -20.43 -9.29 7.01
C ARG A 171 -20.65 -8.25 5.94
N GLU A 172 -19.94 -7.13 6.03
CA GLU A 172 -19.87 -6.19 4.92
C GLU A 172 -19.39 -6.94 3.66
N PRO A 173 -20.04 -6.73 2.50
CA PRO A 173 -19.64 -7.39 1.29
C PRO A 173 -18.30 -6.85 0.80
N ASP A 174 -17.55 -7.67 0.07
CA ASP A 174 -16.36 -7.17 -0.63
C ASP A 174 -16.79 -6.22 -1.74
N TRP A 175 -16.60 -4.93 -1.50
CA TRP A 175 -16.99 -3.86 -2.41
C TRP A 175 -16.38 -4.04 -3.80
N ARG A 176 -15.20 -4.68 -3.93
CA ARG A 176 -14.56 -4.94 -5.22
C ARG A 176 -15.39 -5.85 -6.10
N THR A 177 -16.04 -6.86 -5.51
CA THR A 177 -16.88 -7.80 -6.25
C THR A 177 -18.22 -7.19 -6.68
N LEU A 178 -18.57 -6.03 -6.12
CA LEU A 178 -19.82 -5.33 -6.36
C LEU A 178 -19.66 -4.11 -7.26
N LEU A 179 -18.43 -3.76 -7.66
CA LEU A 179 -18.22 -2.70 -8.65
C LEU A 179 -18.78 -3.14 -10.01
N PRO A 180 -19.68 -2.34 -10.63
CA PRO A 180 -20.22 -2.69 -11.93
C PRO A 180 -19.14 -2.62 -13.02
N VAL A 181 -19.31 -3.46 -14.05
CA VAL A 181 -18.41 -3.54 -15.20
C VAL A 181 -18.47 -2.26 -16.05
N GLN A 182 -19.61 -1.57 -16.07
CA GLN A 182 -19.78 -0.34 -16.82
C GLN A 182 -19.18 0.85 -16.06
N ARG A 183 -18.26 1.56 -16.73
CA ARG A 183 -17.65 2.78 -16.22
C ARG A 183 -18.55 3.98 -16.53
N ASN A 184 -18.96 4.69 -15.49
CA ASN A 184 -19.65 5.97 -15.51
C ASN A 184 -18.71 7.09 -15.03
N VAL A 185 -19.21 8.33 -14.92
CA VAL A 185 -18.42 9.53 -14.59
C VAL A 185 -17.69 9.40 -13.24
N LEU A 186 -18.21 8.58 -12.33
CA LEU A 186 -17.69 8.39 -10.98
C LEU A 186 -16.82 7.14 -10.85
N THR A 187 -17.25 5.99 -11.39
CA THR A 187 -16.46 4.75 -11.39
C THR A 187 -15.28 4.78 -12.35
N GLY A 188 -15.33 5.59 -13.42
CA GLY A 188 -14.22 5.73 -14.34
C GLY A 188 -12.91 6.07 -13.62
N PRO A 189 -12.87 7.14 -12.82
CA PRO A 189 -11.72 7.47 -11.97
C PRO A 189 -11.32 6.36 -10.98
N TYR A 190 -12.29 5.76 -10.27
CA TYR A 190 -12.02 4.70 -9.28
C TYR A 190 -11.44 3.43 -9.92
N ALA A 191 -12.05 2.96 -11.01
CA ALA A 191 -11.61 1.79 -11.76
C ALA A 191 -10.27 2.05 -12.44
N ALA A 192 -10.07 3.23 -13.03
CA ALA A 192 -8.79 3.59 -13.63
C ALA A 192 -7.68 3.73 -12.57
N TRP A 193 -8.00 4.14 -11.34
CA TRP A 193 -7.05 4.11 -10.22
C TRP A 193 -6.72 2.66 -9.81
N ALA A 194 -7.73 1.79 -9.75
CA ALA A 194 -7.55 0.38 -9.40
C ALA A 194 -6.73 -0.40 -10.45
N ASP A 195 -7.01 -0.20 -11.74
CA ASP A 195 -6.25 -0.81 -12.84
C ASP A 195 -4.76 -0.41 -12.79
N ARG A 196 -4.48 0.84 -12.42
CA ARG A 196 -3.10 1.32 -12.25
C ARG A 196 -2.42 0.61 -11.11
N LEU A 197 -3.11 0.39 -10.00
CA LEU A 197 -2.58 -0.32 -8.84
C LEU A 197 -2.12 -1.74 -9.19
N ASP A 198 -2.84 -2.44 -10.06
CA ASP A 198 -2.55 -3.84 -10.41
C ASP A 198 -1.23 -4.02 -11.19
N SER A 199 -0.83 -3.01 -11.96
CA SER A 199 0.41 -3.01 -12.76
C SER A 199 1.52 -2.12 -12.20
N ALA A 200 1.23 -1.37 -11.13
CA ALA A 200 2.10 -0.39 -10.53
C ALA A 200 3.35 -1.01 -9.86
N ARG A 201 4.48 -0.31 -9.99
CA ARG A 201 5.69 -0.64 -9.22
C ARG A 201 5.53 -0.15 -7.78
N PRO A 202 6.27 -0.69 -6.80
CA PRO A 202 6.11 -0.32 -5.39
C PRO A 202 6.18 1.19 -5.10
N GLY A 203 7.08 1.92 -5.76
CA GLY A 203 7.15 3.39 -5.68
C GLY A 203 5.91 4.11 -6.19
N ASP A 204 5.27 3.58 -7.23
CA ASP A 204 4.03 4.14 -7.80
C ASP A 204 2.86 3.88 -6.85
N ILE A 205 2.75 2.64 -6.35
CA ILE A 205 1.70 2.22 -5.43
C ILE A 205 1.68 3.13 -4.19
N LEU A 206 2.84 3.50 -3.66
CA LEU A 206 2.95 4.36 -2.48
C LEU A 206 2.35 5.75 -2.70
N VAL A 207 2.58 6.35 -3.87
CA VAL A 207 1.97 7.66 -4.21
C VAL A 207 0.47 7.50 -4.42
N LEU A 208 0.06 6.46 -5.17
CA LEU A 208 -1.36 6.17 -5.41
C LEU A 208 -2.11 5.89 -4.09
N ALA A 209 -1.44 5.29 -3.11
CA ALA A 209 -2.00 5.01 -1.79
C ALA A 209 -2.29 6.29 -1.00
N ASP A 210 -1.44 7.32 -1.10
CA ASP A 210 -1.63 8.61 -0.44
C ASP A 210 -2.68 9.48 -1.15
N GLU A 211 -2.87 9.25 -2.45
CA GLU A 211 -3.80 10.01 -3.32
C GLU A 211 -5.14 9.29 -3.53
N ALA A 212 -5.39 8.19 -2.81
CA ALA A 212 -6.58 7.39 -3.02
C ALA A 212 -7.87 8.20 -2.72
N PRO A 213 -8.93 8.04 -3.52
CA PRO A 213 -10.11 8.92 -3.41
C PRO A 213 -11.06 8.64 -2.23
N CYS A 214 -10.96 7.47 -1.57
CA CYS A 214 -11.74 7.14 -0.37
C CYS A 214 -10.96 6.20 0.57
N THR A 215 -11.43 5.98 1.80
CA THR A 215 -10.70 5.15 2.79
C THR A 215 -10.57 3.70 2.33
N ALA A 216 -11.61 3.13 1.72
CA ALA A 216 -11.58 1.76 1.21
C ALA A 216 -10.43 1.53 0.21
N LEU A 217 -10.17 2.53 -0.64
CA LEU A 217 -9.08 2.48 -1.61
C LEU A 217 -7.71 2.81 -0.99
N HIS A 218 -7.64 3.71 0.00
CA HIS A 218 -6.41 3.88 0.78
C HIS A 218 -5.98 2.56 1.41
N ILE A 219 -6.91 1.86 2.07
CA ILE A 219 -6.66 0.56 2.70
C ILE A 219 -6.17 -0.44 1.64
N ALA A 220 -6.89 -0.53 0.52
CA ALA A 220 -6.53 -1.39 -0.61
C ALA A 220 -5.10 -1.16 -1.12
N ALA A 221 -4.76 0.09 -1.45
CA ALA A 221 -3.44 0.42 -1.99
C ALA A 221 -2.34 0.26 -0.95
N ARG A 222 -2.57 0.62 0.32
CA ARG A 222 -1.57 0.41 1.37
C ARG A 222 -1.30 -1.06 1.64
N LEU A 223 -2.32 -1.91 1.60
CA LEU A 223 -2.15 -3.37 1.65
C LEU A 223 -1.31 -3.87 0.47
N ALA A 224 -1.62 -3.40 -0.74
CA ALA A 224 -0.86 -3.76 -1.95
C ALA A 224 0.60 -3.27 -1.87
N ALA A 225 0.82 -2.03 -1.40
CA ALA A 225 2.15 -1.44 -1.18
C ALA A 225 2.97 -2.29 -0.21
N GLY A 226 2.38 -2.60 0.95
CA GLY A 226 3.01 -3.41 1.98
C GLY A 226 3.35 -4.81 1.48
N ASP A 227 2.45 -5.47 0.75
CA ASP A 227 2.70 -6.79 0.17
C ASP A 227 3.80 -6.75 -0.90
N ALA A 228 3.86 -5.69 -1.70
CA ALA A 228 4.93 -5.49 -2.69
C ALA A 228 6.29 -5.23 -2.03
N LEU A 229 6.34 -4.36 -1.02
CA LEU A 229 7.54 -4.09 -0.22
C LEU A 229 8.03 -5.33 0.54
N MET A 230 7.11 -6.14 1.07
CA MET A 230 7.43 -7.43 1.69
C MET A 230 8.06 -8.42 0.71
N ARG A 231 7.62 -8.44 -0.56
CA ARG A 231 8.24 -9.26 -1.62
C ARG A 231 9.67 -8.77 -1.93
N LEU A 232 9.86 -7.45 -1.97
CA LEU A 232 11.18 -6.82 -2.10
C LEU A 232 12.03 -6.86 -0.83
N ARG A 233 11.52 -7.45 0.26
CA ARG A 233 12.20 -7.61 1.57
C ARG A 233 12.39 -6.32 2.38
N HIS A 234 11.75 -5.22 1.98
CA HIS A 234 11.71 -3.96 2.73
C HIS A 234 10.58 -3.98 3.78
N CYS A 235 10.74 -4.84 4.79
CA CYS A 235 9.69 -5.12 5.78
C CYS A 235 9.48 -3.98 6.78
N ASP A 236 10.47 -3.13 6.96
CA ASP A 236 10.42 -1.88 7.72
C ASP A 236 9.45 -0.90 7.08
N PHE A 237 9.60 -0.66 5.78
CA PHE A 237 8.70 0.26 5.08
C PHE A 237 7.32 -0.36 4.85
N ALA A 238 7.24 -1.68 4.64
CA ALA A 238 5.97 -2.39 4.58
C ALA A 238 5.18 -2.28 5.89
N LEU A 239 5.88 -2.36 7.03
CA LEU A 239 5.27 -2.21 8.36
C LEU A 239 4.57 -0.86 8.50
N GLU A 240 5.20 0.24 8.05
CA GLU A 240 4.57 1.57 8.05
C GLU A 240 3.25 1.56 7.27
N GLN A 241 3.20 0.90 6.12
CA GLN A 241 1.98 0.84 5.31
C GLN A 241 0.85 0.10 6.03
N PHE A 242 1.16 -1.01 6.71
CA PHE A 242 0.16 -1.74 7.49
C PHE A 242 -0.25 -0.98 8.75
N ASP A 243 0.67 -0.27 9.40
CA ASP A 243 0.33 0.58 10.55
C ASP A 243 -0.62 1.72 10.12
N ARG A 244 -0.41 2.34 8.95
CA ARG A 244 -1.36 3.32 8.39
C ARG A 244 -2.73 2.74 8.06
N VAL A 245 -2.82 1.47 7.66
CA VAL A 245 -4.13 0.80 7.53
C VAL A 245 -4.80 0.65 8.89
N LEU A 246 -4.03 0.33 9.93
CA LEU A 246 -4.55 0.15 11.29
C LEU A 246 -4.87 1.47 12.00
N GLU A 247 -4.29 2.59 11.57
CA GLU A 247 -4.73 3.94 11.97
C GLU A 247 -6.11 4.28 11.40
N LEU A 248 -6.49 3.72 10.25
CA LEU A 248 -7.79 3.94 9.60
C LEU A 248 -8.83 2.90 10.03
N GLU A 249 -8.39 1.66 10.28
CA GLU A 249 -9.24 0.56 10.71
C GLU A 249 -8.45 -0.37 11.66
N PRO A 250 -8.44 -0.09 12.98
CA PRO A 250 -7.69 -0.87 13.97
C PRO A 250 -8.05 -2.36 14.00
N GLY A 251 -9.29 -2.70 13.62
CA GLY A 251 -9.81 -4.06 13.54
C GLY A 251 -9.40 -4.83 12.27
N HIS A 252 -8.73 -4.20 11.31
CA HIS A 252 -8.50 -4.79 9.99
C HIS A 252 -7.64 -6.06 10.06
N THR A 253 -8.28 -7.23 9.96
CA THR A 253 -7.64 -8.53 10.26
C THR A 253 -6.48 -8.86 9.32
N LEU A 254 -6.58 -8.56 8.02
CA LEU A 254 -5.47 -8.79 7.09
C LEU A 254 -4.25 -7.90 7.42
N ALA A 255 -4.44 -6.60 7.65
CA ALA A 255 -3.36 -5.69 8.04
C ALA A 255 -2.68 -6.12 9.36
N ARG A 256 -3.45 -6.52 10.39
CA ARG A 256 -2.89 -7.06 11.64
C ARG A 256 -2.02 -8.30 11.40
N ARG A 257 -2.45 -9.22 10.52
CA ARG A 257 -1.66 -10.40 10.12
C ARG A 257 -0.38 -10.00 9.38
N ARG A 258 -0.47 -9.10 8.41
CA ARG A 258 0.68 -8.64 7.63
C ARG A 258 1.70 -7.88 8.47
N ARG A 259 1.24 -7.04 9.40
CA ARG A 259 2.03 -6.41 10.45
C ARG A 259 2.82 -7.43 11.28
N ALA A 260 2.15 -8.46 11.80
CA ALA A 260 2.83 -9.53 12.55
C ALA A 260 3.89 -10.26 11.71
N SER A 261 3.63 -10.48 10.42
CA SER A 261 4.62 -11.05 9.49
C SER A 261 5.83 -10.14 9.28
N CYS A 262 5.63 -8.82 9.15
CA CYS A 262 6.71 -7.85 9.04
C CYS A 262 7.57 -7.81 10.31
N LEU A 263 6.94 -7.75 11.49
CA LEU A 263 7.64 -7.79 12.78
C LEU A 263 8.55 -9.02 12.90
N ALA A 264 8.04 -10.20 12.53
CA ALA A 264 8.84 -11.42 12.56
C ALA A 264 10.05 -11.36 11.61
N ARG A 265 9.88 -10.83 10.39
CA ARG A 265 10.95 -10.66 9.40
C ARG A 265 12.00 -9.61 9.81
N LEU A 266 11.60 -8.64 10.63
CA LEU A 266 12.48 -7.64 11.23
C LEU A 266 13.19 -8.14 12.50
N GLY A 267 12.98 -9.41 12.90
CA GLY A 267 13.56 -9.97 14.12
C GLY A 267 12.85 -9.58 15.41
N ARG A 268 11.74 -8.81 15.34
CA ARG A 268 10.89 -8.44 16.48
C ARG A 268 9.92 -9.59 16.82
N VAL A 269 10.50 -10.77 17.09
CA VAL A 269 9.78 -12.04 17.20
C VAL A 269 8.78 -12.05 18.35
N ILE A 270 9.13 -11.47 19.50
CA ILE A 270 8.25 -11.44 20.68
C ILE A 270 6.95 -10.68 20.35
N GLU A 271 7.07 -9.48 19.80
CA GLU A 271 5.92 -8.66 19.39
C GLU A 271 5.09 -9.34 18.30
N ALA A 272 5.75 -10.02 17.34
CA ALA A 272 5.06 -10.78 16.32
C ALA A 272 4.24 -11.94 16.91
N ARG A 273 4.79 -12.66 17.91
CA ARG A 273 4.11 -13.75 18.61
C ARG A 273 2.94 -13.23 19.43
N GLU A 274 3.10 -12.16 20.18
CA GLU A 274 2.00 -11.53 20.93
C GLU A 274 0.87 -11.05 20.00
N ALA A 275 1.22 -10.45 18.87
CA ALA A 275 0.26 -9.99 17.88
C ALA A 275 -0.53 -11.17 17.25
N VAL A 276 0.16 -12.24 16.83
CA VAL A 276 -0.51 -13.39 16.22
C VAL A 276 -1.30 -14.22 17.23
N CYS A 277 -0.83 -14.35 18.47
CA CYS A 277 -1.57 -15.02 19.55
C CYS A 277 -2.93 -14.37 19.79
N ARG A 278 -2.98 -13.03 19.87
CA ARG A 278 -4.25 -12.29 19.98
C ARG A 278 -5.19 -12.62 18.81
N LEU A 279 -4.69 -12.62 17.59
CA LEU A 279 -5.50 -12.97 16.40
C LEU A 279 -6.00 -14.42 16.42
N VAL A 280 -5.20 -15.38 16.91
CA VAL A 280 -5.63 -16.78 17.06
C VAL A 280 -6.69 -16.92 18.15
N THR A 281 -6.60 -16.16 19.23
CA THR A 281 -7.63 -16.14 20.30
C THR A 281 -8.93 -15.52 19.81
N GLU A 282 -8.87 -14.42 19.06
CA GLU A 282 -10.03 -13.73 18.50
C GLU A 282 -10.73 -14.56 17.41
N ALA A 283 -9.96 -15.26 16.56
CA ALA A 283 -10.48 -16.08 15.47
C ALA A 283 -9.83 -17.47 15.42
N PRO A 284 -10.21 -18.40 16.33
CA PRO A 284 -9.60 -19.72 16.42
C PRO A 284 -9.74 -20.58 15.17
N GLU A 285 -10.75 -20.31 14.35
CA GLU A 285 -11.05 -21.11 13.16
C GLU A 285 -10.39 -20.59 11.87
N ALA A 286 -9.64 -19.48 11.92
CA ALA A 286 -8.97 -18.92 10.75
C ALA A 286 -7.66 -19.68 10.40
N PRO A 287 -7.63 -20.50 9.33
CA PRO A 287 -6.46 -21.33 9.00
C PRO A 287 -5.23 -20.49 8.64
N GLU A 288 -5.41 -19.33 8.02
CA GLU A 288 -4.32 -18.42 7.64
C GLU A 288 -3.59 -17.84 8.85
N THR A 289 -4.36 -17.49 9.90
CA THR A 289 -3.81 -16.93 11.13
C THR A 289 -2.97 -17.98 11.86
N ARG A 290 -3.45 -19.23 11.90
CA ARG A 290 -2.67 -20.35 12.44
C ARG A 290 -1.43 -20.65 11.60
N ALA A 291 -1.52 -20.64 10.27
CA ALA A 291 -0.36 -20.81 9.41
C ALA A 291 0.70 -19.71 9.61
N LEU A 292 0.26 -18.47 9.85
CA LEU A 292 1.16 -17.37 10.21
C LEU A 292 1.83 -17.61 11.57
N ALA A 293 1.08 -18.04 12.59
CA ALA A 293 1.66 -18.39 13.89
C ALA A 293 2.74 -19.48 13.76
N GLY A 294 2.45 -20.52 12.98
CA GLY A 294 3.43 -21.57 12.66
C GLY A 294 4.67 -21.03 11.95
N SER A 295 4.51 -20.06 11.04
CA SER A 295 5.63 -19.41 10.36
C SER A 295 6.50 -18.58 11.30
N ILE A 296 5.88 -17.90 12.26
CA ILE A 296 6.60 -17.08 13.25
C ILE A 296 7.36 -18.00 14.21
N ASP A 297 6.72 -19.05 14.73
CA ASP A 297 7.39 -20.02 15.61
C ASP A 297 8.50 -20.80 14.87
N LYS A 298 8.32 -21.12 13.58
CA LYS A 298 9.36 -21.71 12.74
C LYS A 298 10.56 -20.77 12.59
N ALA A 299 10.31 -19.48 12.33
CA ALA A 299 11.36 -18.48 12.22
C ALA A 299 12.10 -18.27 13.55
N ASP A 300 11.38 -18.25 14.68
CA ASP A 300 11.94 -18.23 16.04
C ASP A 300 12.82 -19.45 16.30
N TRP A 301 12.36 -20.65 15.94
CA TRP A 301 13.17 -21.85 16.06
C TRP A 301 14.46 -21.74 15.23
N ILE A 302 14.37 -21.35 13.95
CA ILE A 302 15.53 -21.19 13.06
C ILE A 302 16.53 -20.17 13.62
N SER A 303 16.08 -18.99 14.04
CA SER A 303 16.97 -17.93 14.54
C SER A 303 17.76 -18.35 15.79
N ARG A 304 17.22 -19.29 16.58
CA ARG A 304 17.87 -19.78 17.78
C ARG A 304 18.97 -20.80 17.52
N TRP A 305 19.03 -21.46 16.37
CA TRP A 305 20.08 -22.45 16.08
C TRP A 305 20.93 -22.14 14.84
N ALA A 306 20.42 -21.36 13.88
CA ALA A 306 21.09 -21.01 12.64
C ALA A 306 22.14 -19.92 12.87
N LEU A 307 23.29 -20.33 13.43
CA LEU A 307 24.44 -19.48 13.66
C LEU A 307 25.32 -19.40 12.41
N VAL A 308 25.74 -18.19 12.04
CA VAL A 308 26.73 -17.98 10.98
C VAL A 308 28.03 -18.72 11.34
N ASP A 309 28.62 -19.42 10.37
CA ASP A 309 29.88 -20.18 10.47
C ASP A 309 29.91 -21.37 11.46
N ALA A 310 28.76 -21.77 12.02
CA ALA A 310 28.71 -22.96 12.86
C ALA A 310 28.80 -24.26 12.03
N ALA A 311 29.56 -25.25 12.54
CA ALA A 311 29.61 -26.56 11.91
C ALA A 311 28.21 -27.23 11.90
N PRO A 312 27.84 -28.01 10.86
CA PRO A 312 26.51 -28.64 10.76
C PRO A 312 26.14 -29.52 11.97
N GLY A 313 27.13 -30.10 12.66
CA GLY A 313 26.89 -30.86 13.90
C GLY A 313 26.44 -29.98 15.08
N ALA A 314 27.02 -28.78 15.21
CA ALA A 314 26.66 -27.83 16.26
C ALA A 314 25.27 -27.22 16.01
N MET A 315 24.95 -26.87 14.75
CA MET A 315 23.62 -26.42 14.35
C MET A 315 22.56 -27.47 14.68
N ARG A 316 22.81 -28.75 14.34
CA ARG A 316 21.91 -29.86 14.67
C ARG A 316 21.68 -30.03 16.16
N ALA A 317 22.75 -30.03 16.96
CA ALA A 317 22.64 -30.16 18.41
C ALA A 317 21.80 -29.03 19.03
N ARG A 318 21.99 -27.79 18.57
CA ARG A 318 21.24 -26.63 19.05
C ARG A 318 19.78 -26.65 18.58
N ALA A 319 19.53 -27.05 17.34
CA ALA A 319 18.18 -27.21 16.81
C ALA A 319 17.37 -28.24 17.60
N ALA A 320 18.02 -29.31 18.08
CA ALA A 320 17.43 -30.34 18.93
C ALA A 320 17.07 -29.82 20.33
N ILE A 321 17.90 -28.94 20.91
CA ILE A 321 17.65 -28.32 22.23
C ILE A 321 16.40 -27.42 22.16
N GLU A 322 16.26 -26.65 21.08
CA GLU A 322 15.15 -25.70 20.87
C GLU A 322 13.84 -26.37 20.44
N ASN A 323 13.48 -27.50 21.05
CA ASN A 323 12.32 -28.29 20.65
C ASN A 323 10.96 -27.63 20.97
N ALA A 324 10.89 -26.68 21.91
CA ALA A 324 9.65 -26.00 22.28
C ALA A 324 9.06 -25.15 21.13
N PRO A 325 9.78 -24.16 20.55
CA PRO A 325 9.28 -23.41 19.40
C PRO A 325 9.05 -24.30 18.16
N LEU A 326 9.86 -25.33 17.96
CA LEU A 326 9.63 -26.34 16.91
C LEU A 326 8.28 -27.07 17.08
N SER A 327 7.97 -27.49 18.32
CA SER A 327 6.71 -28.17 18.63
C SER A 327 5.49 -27.25 18.43
N ALA A 328 5.60 -25.99 18.83
CA ALA A 328 4.55 -24.99 18.61
C ALA A 328 4.30 -24.74 17.11
N ALA A 329 5.38 -24.59 16.32
CA ALA A 329 5.29 -24.42 14.88
C ALA A 329 4.57 -25.59 14.19
N ILE A 330 4.93 -26.82 14.54
CA ILE A 330 4.29 -28.04 14.02
C ILE A 330 2.79 -28.01 14.29
N GLU A 331 2.38 -27.73 15.54
CA GLU A 331 0.97 -27.76 15.92
C GLU A 331 0.16 -26.68 15.21
N HIS A 332 0.68 -25.46 15.13
CA HIS A 332 0.02 -24.37 14.40
C HIS A 332 -0.17 -24.68 12.91
N TYR A 333 0.86 -25.22 12.24
CA TYR A 333 0.73 -25.63 10.84
C TYR A 333 -0.21 -26.81 10.64
N ARG A 334 -0.18 -27.80 11.53
CA ARG A 334 -1.07 -28.96 11.50
C ARG A 334 -2.53 -28.54 11.63
N GLN A 335 -2.82 -27.67 12.59
CA GLN A 335 -4.16 -27.11 12.82
C GLN A 335 -4.65 -26.24 11.66
N ALA A 336 -3.75 -25.50 11.01
CA ALA A 336 -4.08 -24.74 9.81
C ALA A 336 -4.48 -25.66 8.66
N PHE A 337 -3.71 -26.71 8.41
CA PHE A 337 -3.98 -27.68 7.34
C PHE A 337 -5.26 -28.49 7.59
N MET A 338 -5.53 -28.92 8.83
CA MET A 338 -6.75 -29.65 9.16
C MET A 338 -8.04 -28.85 8.93
N ARG A 339 -7.97 -27.52 9.09
CA ARG A 339 -9.10 -26.61 8.87
C ARG A 339 -9.35 -26.32 7.40
N ASP A 340 -8.28 -26.23 6.63
CA ASP A 340 -8.33 -25.98 5.20
C ASP A 340 -7.27 -26.83 4.47
N PRO A 341 -7.63 -28.06 4.05
CA PRO A 341 -6.74 -28.96 3.35
C PRO A 341 -6.30 -28.45 1.97
N SER A 342 -6.93 -27.42 1.41
CA SER A 342 -6.47 -26.81 0.15
C SER A 342 -5.13 -26.08 0.34
N ARG A 343 -4.80 -25.68 1.58
CA ARG A 343 -3.55 -25.00 1.95
C ARG A 343 -2.40 -25.98 2.14
N CYS A 344 -2.01 -26.66 1.07
CA CYS A 344 -0.96 -27.69 1.04
C CYS A 344 0.36 -27.21 1.70
N ARG A 345 0.74 -25.94 1.55
CA ARG A 345 1.98 -25.39 2.13
C ARG A 345 2.01 -25.44 3.67
N ALA A 346 0.86 -25.30 4.33
CA ALA A 346 0.79 -25.46 5.79
C ALA A 346 1.04 -26.92 6.19
N GLY A 347 0.38 -27.87 5.52
CA GLY A 347 0.57 -29.30 5.76
C GLY A 347 2.00 -29.74 5.47
N LEU A 348 2.60 -29.25 4.39
CA LEU A 348 3.98 -29.52 4.00
C LEU A 348 4.99 -28.98 5.02
N ASN A 349 4.78 -27.77 5.55
CA ASN A 349 5.61 -27.23 6.63
C ASN A 349 5.46 -28.06 7.91
N ALA A 350 4.24 -28.46 8.30
CA ALA A 350 4.02 -29.34 9.44
C ALA A 350 4.78 -30.66 9.27
N LEU A 351 4.60 -31.35 8.13
CA LEU A 351 5.26 -32.62 7.84
C LEU A 351 6.78 -32.49 7.82
N THR A 352 7.31 -31.44 7.18
CA THR A 352 8.75 -31.14 7.15
C THR A 352 9.29 -31.02 8.57
N LEU A 353 8.66 -30.21 9.42
CA LEU A 353 9.10 -29.97 10.78
C LEU A 353 8.94 -31.21 11.68
N MET A 354 7.91 -32.03 11.49
CA MET A 354 7.74 -33.32 12.18
C MET A 354 8.87 -34.29 11.84
N LEU A 355 9.22 -34.42 10.56
CA LEU A 355 10.30 -35.29 10.11
C LEU A 355 11.68 -34.78 10.56
N LEU A 356 11.90 -33.47 10.54
CA LEU A 356 13.10 -32.85 11.11
C LEU A 356 13.19 -33.10 12.62
N ARG A 357 12.08 -32.93 13.36
CA ARG A 357 12.02 -33.21 14.79
C ARG A 357 12.37 -34.67 15.10
N ARG A 358 11.93 -35.61 14.26
CA ARG A 358 12.31 -37.04 14.36
C ARG A 358 13.79 -37.25 14.06
N HIS A 359 14.30 -36.65 12.99
CA HIS A 359 15.71 -36.71 12.59
C HIS A 359 16.64 -36.16 13.68
N LEU A 360 16.22 -35.13 14.41
CA LEU A 360 16.94 -34.54 15.54
C LEU A 360 16.85 -35.38 16.83
N GLY A 361 16.09 -36.48 16.85
CA GLY A 361 15.91 -37.32 18.03
C GLY A 361 14.94 -36.76 19.08
N CYS A 362 14.11 -35.78 18.71
CA CYS A 362 13.21 -35.05 19.63
C CYS A 362 11.74 -35.50 19.57
N ALA A 363 11.41 -36.48 18.74
CA ALA A 363 10.04 -36.97 18.53
C ALA A 363 9.60 -37.97 19.63
N LYS A 364 8.31 -37.97 19.97
CA LYS A 364 7.69 -39.03 20.79
C LYS A 364 7.35 -40.24 19.91
N ALA A 365 7.21 -41.43 20.50
CA ALA A 365 6.95 -42.68 19.78
C ALA A 365 5.63 -42.75 18.99
N ALA A 366 4.66 -41.86 19.26
CA ALA A 366 3.37 -41.79 18.57
C ALA A 366 3.21 -40.44 17.85
N ASP A 367 3.83 -40.29 16.68
CA ASP A 367 3.69 -39.10 15.84
C ASP A 367 2.77 -39.40 14.65
N ASP A 368 1.64 -38.68 14.53
CA ASP A 368 0.58 -38.85 13.52
C ASP A 368 1.02 -38.47 12.08
N SER A 369 2.34 -38.41 11.83
CA SER A 369 2.98 -38.02 10.57
C SER A 369 2.46 -38.78 9.34
N ARG A 370 2.11 -40.06 9.48
CA ARG A 370 1.54 -40.86 8.38
C ARG A 370 0.18 -40.33 7.93
N ARG A 371 -0.74 -40.06 8.88
CA ARG A 371 -2.07 -39.52 8.55
C ARG A 371 -1.98 -38.15 7.90
N LEU A 372 -1.10 -37.29 8.43
CA LEU A 372 -0.83 -35.98 7.83
C LEU A 372 -0.27 -36.12 6.41
N SER A 373 0.66 -37.06 6.21
CA SER A 373 1.27 -37.35 4.91
C SER A 373 0.23 -37.80 3.88
N ASP A 374 -0.64 -38.75 4.24
CA ASP A 374 -1.67 -39.27 3.33
C ASP A 374 -2.67 -38.17 2.93
N GLY A 375 -3.11 -37.34 3.88
CA GLY A 375 -3.96 -36.19 3.61
C GLY A 375 -3.29 -35.13 2.74
N LEU A 376 -2.01 -34.84 3.01
CA LEU A 376 -1.22 -33.89 2.22
C LEU A 376 -1.00 -34.38 0.78
N GLN A 377 -0.73 -35.67 0.60
CA GLN A 377 -0.56 -36.29 -0.72
C GLN A 377 -1.82 -36.10 -1.57
N TRP A 378 -3.00 -36.36 -0.99
CA TRP A 378 -4.26 -36.14 -1.67
C TRP A 378 -4.46 -34.66 -2.03
N SER A 379 -4.22 -33.74 -1.09
CA SER A 379 -4.36 -32.30 -1.34
C SER A 379 -3.44 -31.78 -2.45
N ILE A 380 -2.16 -32.20 -2.45
CA ILE A 380 -1.19 -31.84 -3.49
C ILE A 380 -1.63 -32.43 -4.84
N GLY A 381 -2.07 -33.70 -4.86
CA GLY A 381 -2.58 -34.35 -6.06
C GLY A 381 -3.79 -33.62 -6.66
N ALA A 382 -4.74 -33.20 -5.82
CA ALA A 382 -5.90 -32.41 -6.24
C ALA A 382 -5.48 -31.04 -6.81
N ALA A 383 -4.59 -30.33 -6.14
CA ALA A 383 -4.07 -29.04 -6.62
C ALA A 383 -3.34 -29.18 -7.97
N ARG A 384 -2.56 -30.25 -8.16
CA ARG A 384 -1.88 -30.56 -9.43
C ARG A 384 -2.86 -30.83 -10.55
N ALA A 385 -3.95 -31.54 -10.28
CA ALA A 385 -4.98 -31.83 -11.28
C ALA A 385 -5.71 -30.56 -11.73
N LEU A 386 -5.95 -29.62 -10.81
CA LEU A 386 -6.64 -28.35 -11.09
C LEU A 386 -5.73 -27.30 -11.72
N THR A 387 -4.46 -27.25 -11.32
CA THR A 387 -3.49 -26.21 -11.72
C THR A 387 -2.13 -26.83 -12.08
N PRO A 388 -2.04 -27.59 -13.18
CA PRO A 388 -0.84 -28.35 -13.52
C PRO A 388 0.38 -27.50 -13.84
N ASP A 389 0.20 -26.23 -14.23
CA ASP A 389 1.29 -25.32 -14.60
C ASP A 389 1.62 -24.29 -13.51
N ASP A 390 1.06 -24.43 -12.29
CA ASP A 390 1.44 -23.59 -11.16
C ASP A 390 2.76 -24.09 -10.53
N TYR A 391 3.81 -23.28 -10.64
CA TYR A 391 5.12 -23.55 -10.03
C TYR A 391 5.02 -23.81 -8.51
N ARG A 392 4.14 -23.12 -7.78
CA ARG A 392 3.97 -23.31 -6.33
C ARG A 392 3.43 -24.69 -5.99
N VAL A 393 2.56 -25.21 -6.85
CA VAL A 393 2.00 -26.57 -6.71
C VAL A 393 3.07 -27.60 -7.06
N ARG A 394 3.80 -27.40 -8.16
CA ARG A 394 4.92 -28.29 -8.56
C ARG A 394 6.05 -28.34 -7.54
N THR A 395 6.41 -27.20 -6.95
CA THR A 395 7.40 -27.18 -5.87
C THR A 395 6.90 -27.84 -4.61
N SER A 396 5.61 -27.72 -4.27
CA SER A 396 5.04 -28.44 -3.12
C SER A 396 5.10 -29.95 -3.31
N ASP A 397 4.86 -30.44 -4.52
CA ASP A 397 5.00 -31.84 -4.90
C ASP A 397 6.45 -32.32 -4.84
N ALA A 398 7.40 -31.52 -5.37
CA ALA A 398 8.82 -31.82 -5.31
C ALA A 398 9.36 -31.84 -3.87
N GLU A 399 8.97 -30.88 -3.04
CA GLU A 399 9.29 -30.84 -1.61
C GLU A 399 8.70 -32.05 -0.88
N TYR A 400 7.44 -32.41 -1.15
CA TYR A 400 6.82 -33.62 -0.59
C TYR A 400 7.58 -34.89 -0.99
N CYS A 401 7.98 -34.99 -2.28
CA CYS A 401 8.81 -36.08 -2.77
C CYS A 401 10.17 -36.12 -2.06
N LEU A 402 10.82 -34.99 -1.81
CA LEU A 402 12.08 -34.93 -1.05
C LEU A 402 11.93 -35.48 0.37
N LEU A 403 10.80 -35.22 1.02
CA LEU A 403 10.58 -35.70 2.39
C LEU A 403 10.53 -37.23 2.49
N GLN A 404 10.03 -37.94 1.47
CA GLN A 404 9.70 -39.38 1.59
C GLN A 404 10.08 -40.28 0.39
N GLY A 405 10.14 -39.75 -0.83
CA GLY A 405 10.47 -40.49 -2.06
C GLY A 405 11.96 -40.84 -2.17
N ASP A 406 12.34 -41.65 -3.16
CA ASP A 406 13.75 -41.97 -3.42
C ASP A 406 14.46 -40.87 -4.24
N LEU A 407 15.78 -40.97 -4.36
CA LEU A 407 16.60 -40.00 -5.09
C LEU A 407 16.21 -39.81 -6.56
N ALA A 408 15.71 -40.86 -7.22
CA ALA A 408 15.32 -40.78 -8.63
C ALA A 408 14.05 -39.92 -8.80
N HIS A 409 13.04 -40.19 -7.97
CA HIS A 409 11.80 -39.41 -7.96
C HIS A 409 12.03 -37.96 -7.52
N VAL A 410 12.92 -37.71 -6.56
CA VAL A 410 13.27 -36.33 -6.16
C VAL A 410 13.88 -35.56 -7.32
N ARG A 411 14.81 -36.15 -8.06
CA ARG A 411 15.42 -35.51 -9.24
C ARG A 411 14.38 -35.22 -10.32
N GLU A 412 13.47 -36.15 -10.58
CA GLU A 412 12.40 -35.96 -11.55
C GLU A 412 11.47 -34.81 -11.15
N ALA A 413 10.99 -34.82 -9.90
CA ALA A 413 10.05 -33.82 -9.41
C ALA A 413 10.66 -32.41 -9.40
N TYR A 414 11.91 -32.24 -8.97
CA TYR A 414 12.59 -30.93 -9.02
C TYR A 414 12.87 -30.46 -10.45
N ARG A 415 13.27 -31.35 -11.38
CA ARG A 415 13.41 -30.98 -12.80
C ARG A 415 12.09 -30.50 -13.37
N HIS A 416 11.00 -31.21 -13.09
CA HIS A 416 9.67 -30.78 -13.53
C HIS A 416 9.28 -29.43 -12.92
N ALA A 417 9.53 -29.21 -11.62
CA ALA A 417 9.24 -27.93 -10.97
C ALA A 417 10.02 -26.78 -11.63
N THR A 418 11.33 -26.95 -11.84
CA THR A 418 12.15 -25.91 -12.50
C THR A 418 11.75 -25.64 -13.95
N GLY A 419 11.26 -26.66 -14.69
CA GLY A 419 10.74 -26.48 -16.05
C GLY A 419 9.50 -25.59 -16.09
N VAL A 420 8.67 -25.61 -15.05
CA VAL A 420 7.45 -24.78 -14.93
C VAL A 420 7.77 -23.38 -14.37
N ALA A 421 8.92 -23.17 -13.74
CA ALA A 421 9.30 -21.88 -13.16
C ALA A 421 9.39 -20.74 -14.19
N GLY A 422 9.57 -21.06 -15.48
CA GLY A 422 9.56 -20.06 -16.57
C GLY A 422 10.65 -18.99 -16.45
N GLY A 423 11.73 -19.24 -15.71
CA GLY A 423 12.76 -18.24 -15.42
C GLY A 423 12.41 -17.25 -14.31
N ASP A 424 11.44 -17.55 -13.43
CA ASP A 424 11.19 -16.75 -12.23
C ASP A 424 12.31 -16.96 -11.19
N TRP A 425 13.30 -16.06 -11.23
CA TRP A 425 14.45 -16.09 -10.33
C TRP A 425 14.03 -16.06 -8.84
N HIS A 426 13.03 -15.26 -8.48
CA HIS A 426 12.58 -15.12 -7.09
C HIS A 426 11.92 -16.40 -6.57
N ALA A 427 11.15 -17.07 -7.43
CA ALA A 427 10.52 -18.33 -7.08
C ALA A 427 11.56 -19.45 -6.88
N LEU A 428 12.61 -19.48 -7.70
CA LEU A 428 13.74 -20.40 -7.57
C LEU A 428 14.58 -20.13 -6.31
N ASP A 429 14.94 -18.87 -6.03
CA ASP A 429 15.69 -18.50 -4.81
C ASP A 429 14.91 -18.85 -3.53
N SER A 430 13.59 -18.63 -3.53
CA SER A 430 12.72 -19.04 -2.42
C SER A 430 12.78 -20.55 -2.16
N SER A 431 12.71 -21.37 -3.21
CA SER A 431 12.87 -22.83 -3.11
C SER A 431 14.25 -23.23 -2.61
N ARG A 432 15.31 -22.58 -3.10
CA ARG A 432 16.69 -22.80 -2.66
C ARG A 432 16.86 -22.58 -1.16
N ARG A 433 16.27 -21.52 -0.60
CA ARG A 433 16.34 -21.21 0.83
C ARG A 433 15.66 -22.26 1.71
N SER A 434 14.54 -22.82 1.25
CA SER A 434 13.89 -23.94 1.94
C SER A 434 14.77 -25.20 1.94
N LEU A 435 15.51 -25.46 0.86
CA LEU A 435 16.47 -26.57 0.80
C LEU A 435 17.70 -26.35 1.70
N CYS A 436 18.16 -25.11 1.85
CA CYS A 436 19.28 -24.77 2.74
C CYS A 436 18.98 -25.16 4.19
N LEU A 437 17.74 -24.99 4.68
CA LEU A 437 17.32 -25.47 5.99
C LEU A 437 17.56 -26.97 6.17
N LEU A 438 17.20 -27.78 5.16
CA LEU A 438 17.38 -29.24 5.22
C LEU A 438 18.85 -29.63 5.16
N ARG A 439 19.63 -28.93 4.33
CA ARG A 439 21.09 -29.11 4.21
C ARG A 439 21.78 -28.83 5.54
N ASP A 440 21.46 -27.71 6.18
CA ASP A 440 22.14 -27.26 7.41
C ASP A 440 21.86 -28.23 8.58
N LEU A 441 20.69 -28.89 8.57
CA LEU A 441 20.33 -29.94 9.52
C LEU A 441 20.74 -31.35 9.07
N GLY A 442 21.40 -31.50 7.92
CA GLY A 442 21.84 -32.78 7.38
C GLY A 442 20.69 -33.77 7.12
N PHE A 443 19.50 -33.26 6.79
CA PHE A 443 18.34 -34.08 6.51
C PHE A 443 18.41 -34.59 5.07
N ARG A 444 18.39 -35.93 4.90
CA ARG A 444 18.41 -36.59 3.58
C ARG A 444 19.46 -36.01 2.64
N PRO A 445 20.75 -36.13 2.97
CA PRO A 445 21.81 -35.33 2.36
C PRO A 445 21.95 -35.56 0.84
N ALA A 446 21.73 -36.78 0.36
CA ALA A 446 21.83 -37.09 -1.07
C ALA A 446 20.69 -36.43 -1.87
N GLU A 447 19.46 -36.54 -1.38
CA GLU A 447 18.26 -35.97 -2.01
C GLU A 447 18.27 -34.45 -1.94
N THR A 448 18.60 -33.88 -0.78
CA THR A 448 18.72 -32.43 -0.59
C THR A 448 19.81 -31.83 -1.48
N ALA A 449 20.99 -32.48 -1.58
CA ALA A 449 22.05 -32.01 -2.46
C ALA A 449 21.64 -32.03 -3.94
N ALA A 450 20.99 -33.12 -4.40
CA ALA A 450 20.50 -33.21 -5.78
C ALA A 450 19.43 -32.15 -6.10
N ALA A 451 18.54 -31.86 -5.16
CA ALA A 451 17.55 -30.79 -5.33
C ALA A 451 18.19 -29.40 -5.40
N ILE A 452 19.19 -29.12 -4.56
CA ILE A 452 19.94 -27.84 -4.59
C ILE A 452 20.67 -27.69 -5.93
N GLU A 453 21.35 -28.72 -6.41
CA GLU A 453 22.05 -28.71 -7.70
C GLU A 453 21.11 -28.34 -8.85
N ILE A 454 19.93 -28.95 -8.92
CA ILE A 454 18.93 -28.66 -9.96
C ILE A 454 18.43 -27.20 -9.89
N ILE A 455 18.20 -26.68 -8.69
CA ILE A 455 17.76 -25.29 -8.49
C ILE A 455 18.88 -24.30 -8.82
N ASP A 456 20.12 -24.58 -8.39
CA ASP A 456 21.29 -23.73 -8.65
C ASP A 456 21.59 -23.67 -10.16
N ASP A 457 21.47 -24.81 -10.86
CA ASP A 457 21.54 -24.88 -12.31
C ASP A 457 20.45 -24.04 -13.00
N ALA A 458 19.22 -24.05 -12.48
CA ALA A 458 18.14 -23.24 -13.01
C ALA A 458 18.38 -21.75 -12.77
N LEU A 459 18.83 -21.37 -11.57
CA LEU A 459 19.21 -20.01 -11.21
C LEU A 459 20.36 -19.50 -12.07
N ALA A 460 21.38 -20.32 -12.35
CA ALA A 460 22.52 -19.94 -13.19
C ALA A 460 22.13 -19.65 -14.65
N ARG A 461 21.01 -20.22 -15.11
CA ARG A 461 20.44 -19.95 -16.46
C ARG A 461 19.44 -18.80 -16.48
N THR A 462 19.15 -18.19 -15.33
CA THR A 462 18.21 -17.07 -15.21
C THR A 462 18.96 -15.82 -14.77
N GLU A 463 18.71 -14.70 -15.43
CA GLU A 463 19.33 -13.45 -15.03
C GLU A 463 18.74 -12.97 -13.69
N PRO A 464 19.55 -12.71 -12.66
CA PRO A 464 19.05 -12.15 -11.43
C PRO A 464 18.48 -10.75 -11.68
N PRO A 465 17.37 -10.38 -11.01
CA PRO A 465 16.84 -9.03 -11.14
C PRO A 465 17.86 -8.00 -10.65
N PHE A 466 17.95 -6.87 -11.36
CA PHE A 466 18.81 -5.76 -10.92
C PHE A 466 18.37 -5.28 -9.53
N VAL A 467 19.32 -5.24 -8.60
CA VAL A 467 19.13 -4.68 -7.27
C VAL A 467 20.26 -3.66 -7.04
N PRO A 468 19.94 -2.36 -6.88
CA PRO A 468 20.95 -1.36 -6.66
C PRO A 468 21.64 -1.58 -5.32
N ARG A 469 22.96 -1.35 -5.31
CA ARG A 469 23.77 -1.28 -4.09
C ARG A 469 23.44 0.01 -3.33
N GLN A 470 23.44 1.15 -4.02
CA GLN A 470 22.97 2.44 -3.51
C GLN A 470 21.99 3.09 -4.49
N VAL A 471 21.12 3.95 -3.96
CA VAL A 471 20.22 4.79 -4.75
C VAL A 471 20.54 6.25 -4.48
N PHE A 472 20.95 6.98 -5.52
CA PHE A 472 21.18 8.41 -5.48
C PHE A 472 19.93 9.14 -5.96
N LEU A 473 19.24 9.80 -5.03
CA LEU A 473 18.08 10.62 -5.32
C LEU A 473 18.53 12.08 -5.45
N PHE A 474 18.17 12.75 -6.54
CA PHE A 474 18.58 14.14 -6.77
C PHE A 474 17.39 15.09 -6.96
N SER A 475 17.50 16.28 -6.37
CA SER A 475 16.65 17.44 -6.64
C SER A 475 17.48 18.72 -6.57
N GLY A 476 17.36 19.61 -7.54
CA GLY A 476 18.14 20.84 -7.56
C GLY A 476 17.50 21.98 -8.32
N HIS A 477 18.16 23.14 -8.29
CA HIS A 477 17.73 24.30 -9.05
C HIS A 477 17.86 24.09 -10.55
N MET A 478 16.83 24.54 -11.27
CA MET A 478 16.91 24.70 -12.72
C MET A 478 17.83 25.86 -13.10
N ALA A 479 18.47 25.76 -14.27
CA ALA A 479 19.16 26.89 -14.87
C ALA A 479 18.21 28.08 -15.06
N ASP A 480 18.67 29.27 -14.69
CA ASP A 480 17.81 30.46 -14.71
C ASP A 480 17.34 30.78 -16.14
N ALA A 481 16.05 31.13 -16.27
CA ALA A 481 15.50 31.71 -17.49
C ALA A 481 16.16 33.06 -17.80
N PRO A 482 16.19 33.49 -19.08
CA PRO A 482 16.84 34.74 -19.47
C PRO A 482 16.34 35.98 -18.72
N ASP A 483 15.06 35.99 -18.34
CA ASP A 483 14.30 37.10 -17.76
C ASP A 483 14.05 36.95 -16.25
N ARG A 484 14.69 36.00 -15.57
CA ARG A 484 14.48 35.77 -14.14
C ARG A 484 14.95 36.96 -13.30
N ALA A 485 14.01 37.58 -12.57
CA ALA A 485 14.27 38.79 -11.77
C ALA A 485 15.29 38.59 -10.65
N THR A 486 15.22 37.46 -9.94
CA THR A 486 16.17 37.08 -8.88
C THR A 486 16.85 35.77 -9.28
N PRO A 487 18.14 35.82 -9.70
CA PRO A 487 18.89 34.62 -10.08
C PRO A 487 18.98 33.61 -8.93
N ARG A 488 18.79 32.32 -9.24
CA ARG A 488 18.97 31.22 -8.28
C ARG A 488 20.06 30.25 -8.73
N PHE A 489 20.18 30.04 -10.04
CA PHE A 489 21.22 29.22 -10.64
C PHE A 489 21.68 29.82 -11.99
N PRO A 490 22.46 30.91 -11.97
CA PRO A 490 23.02 31.53 -13.17
C PRO A 490 24.14 30.67 -13.78
N ALA A 491 24.44 30.91 -15.07
CA ALA A 491 25.40 30.11 -15.85
C ALA A 491 26.79 29.98 -15.20
N GLY A 492 27.29 31.02 -14.51
CA GLY A 492 28.59 30.98 -13.82
C GLY A 492 28.66 30.03 -12.61
N LEU A 493 27.52 29.51 -12.13
CA LEU A 493 27.46 28.47 -11.11
C LEU A 493 27.48 27.04 -11.68
N GLU A 494 27.36 26.88 -13.00
CA GLU A 494 27.31 25.55 -13.62
C GLU A 494 28.60 24.74 -13.40
N PRO A 495 29.82 25.23 -13.75
CA PRO A 495 31.05 24.49 -13.50
C PRO A 495 31.31 24.13 -12.02
N PRO A 496 31.20 25.06 -11.04
CA PRO A 496 31.43 24.71 -9.64
C PRO A 496 30.36 23.77 -9.09
N ALA A 497 29.10 23.86 -9.54
CA ALA A 497 28.07 22.90 -9.15
C ALA A 497 28.34 21.50 -9.72
N ALA A 498 28.75 21.40 -10.99
CA ALA A 498 29.14 20.13 -11.60
C ALA A 498 30.29 19.45 -10.82
N ALA A 499 31.31 20.24 -10.47
CA ALA A 499 32.44 19.76 -9.67
C ALA A 499 32.00 19.31 -8.26
N ALA A 500 31.14 20.08 -7.58
CA ALA A 500 30.63 19.73 -6.26
C ALA A 500 29.75 18.46 -6.28
N ILE A 501 28.90 18.29 -7.29
CA ILE A 501 28.10 17.08 -7.49
C ILE A 501 29.01 15.88 -7.74
N GLY A 502 30.01 16.03 -8.62
CA GLY A 502 31.01 14.99 -8.89
C GLY A 502 31.75 14.55 -7.62
N ALA A 503 32.28 15.51 -6.85
CA ALA A 503 32.99 15.23 -5.60
C ALA A 503 32.08 14.54 -4.56
N THR A 504 30.80 14.92 -4.50
CA THR A 504 29.81 14.26 -3.63
C THR A 504 29.60 12.80 -4.04
N LEU A 505 29.44 12.53 -5.34
CA LEU A 505 29.30 11.17 -5.87
C LEU A 505 30.56 10.32 -5.62
N ASP A 506 31.75 10.93 -5.73
CA ASP A 506 33.02 10.26 -5.41
C ASP A 506 33.11 9.91 -3.93
N ALA A 507 32.74 10.83 -3.04
CA ALA A 507 32.72 10.59 -1.60
C ALA A 507 31.73 9.49 -1.20
N LEU A 508 30.62 9.35 -1.93
CA LEU A 508 29.64 8.28 -1.76
C LEU A 508 30.04 6.97 -2.49
N GLY A 509 31.15 6.98 -3.23
CA GLY A 509 31.68 5.84 -3.97
C GLY A 509 30.73 5.35 -5.06
N ALA A 510 30.11 6.25 -5.82
CA ALA A 510 29.15 5.92 -6.87
C ALA A 510 29.79 5.09 -8.01
N GLY A 511 29.07 4.09 -8.53
CA GLY A 511 29.56 3.19 -9.58
C GLY A 511 28.46 2.37 -10.28
N PRO A 512 28.83 1.37 -11.10
CA PRO A 512 27.90 0.63 -11.98
C PRO A 512 26.87 -0.25 -11.28
N GLY A 513 27.05 -0.53 -9.99
CA GLY A 513 26.06 -1.23 -9.17
C GLY A 513 24.98 -0.32 -8.57
N ASP A 514 25.02 0.99 -8.82
CA ASP A 514 24.12 1.97 -8.21
C ASP A 514 23.07 2.50 -9.20
N LEU A 515 22.05 3.16 -8.65
CA LEU A 515 20.94 3.75 -9.39
C LEU A 515 20.82 5.25 -9.11
N ALA A 516 20.66 6.07 -10.14
CA ALA A 516 20.40 7.50 -10.04
C ALA A 516 18.97 7.83 -10.46
N LEU A 517 18.26 8.61 -9.63
CA LEU A 517 16.87 9.02 -9.82
C LEU A 517 16.74 10.54 -9.80
N THR A 518 16.17 11.13 -10.86
CA THR A 518 15.94 12.57 -10.99
C THR A 518 14.92 12.89 -12.09
N GLN A 519 14.52 14.17 -12.24
CA GLN A 519 13.54 14.58 -13.26
C GLN A 519 14.20 14.93 -14.60
N GLY A 520 15.47 15.35 -14.58
CA GLY A 520 16.24 15.64 -15.80
C GLY A 520 16.01 17.04 -16.37
N ALA A 521 15.64 18.00 -15.52
CA ALA A 521 15.50 19.40 -15.92
C ALA A 521 16.88 20.06 -16.19
N SER A 522 16.88 21.18 -16.92
CA SER A 522 18.09 22.00 -17.13
C SER A 522 18.74 22.42 -15.80
N GLY A 523 20.07 22.57 -15.76
CA GLY A 523 20.78 22.88 -14.51
C GLY A 523 21.11 21.63 -13.70
N GLY A 524 20.76 21.61 -12.42
CA GLY A 524 21.23 20.60 -11.45
C GLY A 524 21.00 19.15 -11.87
N ASP A 525 19.81 18.80 -12.35
CA ASP A 525 19.46 17.42 -12.70
C ASP A 525 20.34 16.88 -13.85
N ILE A 526 20.52 17.67 -14.92
CA ILE A 526 21.40 17.28 -16.04
C ILE A 526 22.86 17.17 -15.59
N LEU A 527 23.36 18.10 -14.77
CA LEU A 527 24.74 18.02 -14.23
C LEU A 527 24.94 16.75 -13.39
N PHE A 528 23.94 16.40 -12.58
CA PHE A 528 23.94 15.17 -11.80
C PHE A 528 23.95 13.91 -12.68
N LEU A 529 23.08 13.86 -13.70
CA LEU A 529 23.03 12.73 -14.62
C LEU A 529 24.35 12.53 -15.39
N GLU A 530 24.98 13.61 -15.84
CA GLU A 530 26.29 13.53 -16.49
C GLU A 530 27.38 13.02 -15.54
N ALA A 531 27.38 13.49 -14.30
CA ALA A 531 28.32 13.03 -13.28
C ALA A 531 28.09 11.54 -12.93
N CYS A 532 26.84 11.09 -12.86
CA CYS A 532 26.49 9.68 -12.70
C CYS A 532 26.91 8.83 -13.90
N LYS A 533 26.66 9.31 -15.13
CA LYS A 533 27.06 8.65 -16.39
C LYS A 533 28.58 8.46 -16.47
N ALA A 534 29.36 9.48 -16.08
CA ALA A 534 30.82 9.40 -16.02
C ALA A 534 31.33 8.31 -15.06
N ARG A 535 30.50 7.91 -14.08
CA ARG A 535 30.77 6.84 -13.10
C ARG A 535 30.05 5.53 -13.44
N GLN A 536 29.45 5.44 -14.62
CA GLN A 536 28.68 4.29 -15.10
C GLN A 536 27.49 3.92 -14.20
N VAL A 537 26.98 4.85 -13.40
CA VAL A 537 25.79 4.64 -12.58
C VAL A 537 24.57 4.46 -13.49
N ARG A 538 23.70 3.49 -13.19
CA ARG A 538 22.46 3.29 -13.94
C ARG A 538 21.54 4.48 -13.76
N LEU A 539 21.03 5.04 -14.85
CA LEU A 539 20.22 6.26 -14.83
C LEU A 539 18.75 5.93 -15.02
N HIS A 540 17.88 6.60 -14.26
CA HIS A 540 16.45 6.45 -14.39
C HIS A 540 15.77 7.81 -14.28
N LEU A 541 15.29 8.29 -15.42
CA LEU A 541 14.55 9.56 -15.54
C LEU A 541 13.08 9.36 -15.20
N MET A 542 12.54 10.23 -14.36
CA MET A 542 11.12 10.25 -13.99
C MET A 542 10.56 11.65 -14.28
N LEU A 543 9.80 11.77 -15.36
CA LEU A 543 9.35 13.06 -15.89
C LEU A 543 8.00 13.47 -15.28
N PRO A 544 7.84 14.73 -14.83
CA PRO A 544 6.58 15.24 -14.28
C PRO A 544 5.50 15.44 -15.34
N LEU A 545 5.89 15.56 -16.61
CA LEU A 545 5.06 15.91 -17.76
C LEU A 545 5.42 15.02 -18.95
N PRO A 546 4.54 14.87 -19.96
CA PRO A 546 4.90 14.25 -21.22
C PRO A 546 6.20 14.83 -21.79
N GLU A 547 7.08 13.96 -22.31
CA GLU A 547 8.46 14.33 -22.68
C GLU A 547 8.54 15.59 -23.59
N PRO A 548 7.70 15.77 -24.63
CA PRO A 548 7.73 17.00 -25.44
C PRO A 548 7.46 18.28 -24.63
N GLU A 549 6.41 18.26 -23.79
CA GLU A 549 6.03 19.39 -22.96
C GLU A 549 7.09 19.65 -21.87
N PHE A 550 7.64 18.59 -21.29
CA PHE A 550 8.72 18.69 -20.30
C PHE A 550 9.95 19.38 -20.89
N LEU A 551 10.35 19.01 -22.11
CA LEU A 551 11.51 19.57 -22.78
C LEU A 551 11.35 21.06 -23.08
N GLU A 552 10.15 21.50 -23.50
CA GLU A 552 9.86 22.91 -23.70
C GLU A 552 9.92 23.70 -22.39
N ARG A 553 9.23 23.20 -21.35
CA ARG A 553 9.04 23.93 -20.09
C ARG A 553 10.25 23.90 -19.15
N SER A 554 11.00 22.79 -19.14
CA SER A 554 11.99 22.49 -18.09
C SER A 554 13.43 22.38 -18.61
N VAL A 555 13.62 22.33 -19.93
CA VAL A 555 14.95 22.21 -20.55
C VAL A 555 15.23 23.39 -21.48
N ALA A 556 14.36 23.65 -22.44
CA ALA A 556 14.56 24.67 -23.47
C ALA A 556 14.26 26.11 -22.99
N SER A 557 13.45 26.28 -21.95
CA SER A 557 13.09 27.58 -21.37
C SER A 557 14.24 28.29 -20.64
N ALA A 558 15.28 27.55 -20.26
CA ALA A 558 16.45 28.09 -19.58
C ALA A 558 17.31 28.96 -20.50
N ARG A 559 18.13 29.83 -19.91
CA ARG A 559 19.19 30.51 -20.64
C ARG A 559 20.12 29.47 -21.28
N HIS A 560 20.43 29.65 -22.57
CA HIS A 560 21.12 28.65 -23.41
C HIS A 560 20.37 27.31 -23.56
N GLY A 561 19.03 27.33 -23.59
CA GLY A 561 18.18 26.13 -23.67
C GLY A 561 18.53 25.14 -24.79
N ALA A 562 19.04 25.59 -25.94
CA ALA A 562 19.52 24.70 -27.00
C ALA A 562 20.71 23.81 -26.56
N GLN A 563 21.61 24.34 -25.72
CA GLN A 563 22.73 23.59 -25.17
C GLN A 563 22.23 22.58 -24.13
N TRP A 564 21.30 22.98 -23.26
CA TRP A 564 20.66 22.06 -22.31
C TRP A 564 19.91 20.93 -23.01
N ARG A 565 19.22 21.23 -24.11
CA ARG A 565 18.53 20.22 -24.92
C ARG A 565 19.51 19.20 -25.51
N ALA A 566 20.61 19.64 -26.09
CA ALA A 566 21.63 18.73 -26.62
C ALA A 566 22.23 17.80 -25.54
N ARG A 567 22.41 18.30 -24.33
CA ARG A 567 22.87 17.51 -23.18
C ARG A 567 21.83 16.49 -22.72
N TYR A 568 20.57 16.91 -22.62
CA TYR A 568 19.46 15.99 -22.34
C TYR A 568 19.40 14.86 -23.36
N ASP A 569 19.44 15.18 -24.66
CA ASP A 569 19.39 14.19 -25.73
C ASP A 569 20.57 13.20 -25.64
N SER A 570 21.77 13.68 -25.30
CA SER A 570 22.96 12.84 -25.06
C SER A 570 22.77 11.85 -23.88
N ILE A 571 22.11 12.27 -22.80
CA ILE A 571 21.76 11.39 -21.69
C ILE A 571 20.68 10.38 -22.13
N ARG A 572 19.63 10.88 -22.79
CA ARG A 572 18.46 10.12 -23.25
C ARG A 572 18.82 8.95 -24.16
N HIS A 573 19.84 9.09 -24.99
CA HIS A 573 20.36 8.04 -25.87
C HIS A 573 21.17 6.95 -25.15
N THR A 574 21.53 7.18 -23.89
CA THR A 574 22.35 6.25 -23.08
C THR A 574 21.60 5.60 -21.91
N LEU A 575 20.29 5.82 -21.80
CA LEU A 575 19.49 5.19 -20.75
C LEU A 575 19.26 3.71 -21.07
N ASP A 576 19.38 2.87 -20.04
CA ASP A 576 19.03 1.44 -20.14
C ASP A 576 17.52 1.25 -20.32
N ASP A 577 16.73 2.12 -19.69
CA ASP A 577 15.27 2.12 -19.70
C ASP A 577 14.73 3.46 -20.24
N PRO A 578 13.59 3.48 -20.94
CA PRO A 578 12.95 4.72 -21.33
C PRO A 578 12.56 5.56 -20.10
N PRO A 579 12.55 6.90 -20.21
CA PRO A 579 12.04 7.75 -19.14
C PRO A 579 10.63 7.34 -18.72
N ARG A 580 10.38 7.30 -17.42
CA ARG A 580 9.04 7.05 -16.89
C ARG A 580 8.30 8.37 -16.78
N VAL A 581 7.11 8.45 -17.33
CA VAL A 581 6.32 9.68 -17.36
C VAL A 581 5.21 9.61 -16.32
N LEU A 582 5.08 10.64 -15.51
CA LEU A 582 4.16 10.66 -14.37
C LEU A 582 2.68 10.45 -14.75
N PRO A 583 2.11 11.12 -15.78
CA PRO A 583 0.71 10.89 -16.16
C PRO A 583 0.44 9.46 -16.65
N ASP A 584 1.43 8.81 -17.26
CA ASP A 584 1.31 7.42 -17.72
C ASP A 584 1.31 6.46 -16.53
N ALA A 585 2.21 6.68 -15.56
CA ALA A 585 2.36 5.81 -14.39
C ALA A 585 1.27 6.02 -13.32
N LEU A 586 0.91 7.29 -13.03
CA LEU A 586 0.05 7.66 -11.90
C LEU A 586 -1.29 8.26 -12.32
N GLY A 587 -1.51 8.47 -13.63
CA GLY A 587 -2.71 9.15 -14.13
C GLY A 587 -2.67 10.67 -14.00
N PRO A 588 -3.78 11.36 -14.31
CA PRO A 588 -3.87 12.81 -14.24
C PRO A 588 -3.64 13.31 -12.81
N LEU A 589 -3.41 14.62 -12.68
CA LEU A 589 -3.30 15.27 -11.38
C LEU A 589 -4.61 15.11 -10.59
N PRO A 590 -4.53 14.88 -9.26
CA PRO A 590 -5.72 14.69 -8.43
C PRO A 590 -6.58 15.96 -8.32
N GLU A 591 -5.95 17.14 -8.41
CA GLU A 591 -6.58 18.47 -8.35
C GLU A 591 -6.06 19.31 -9.52
N ALA A 592 -6.88 20.27 -9.98
CA ALA A 592 -6.57 21.06 -11.18
C ALA A 592 -5.39 22.03 -10.98
N ASP A 593 -5.15 22.47 -9.76
CA ASP A 593 -4.07 23.36 -9.34
C ASP A 593 -2.85 22.62 -8.74
N ALA A 594 -2.91 21.28 -8.64
CA ALA A 594 -1.81 20.50 -8.13
C ALA A 594 -0.55 20.66 -8.97
N ASN A 595 0.61 20.75 -8.33
CA ASN A 595 1.88 20.93 -9.02
C ASN A 595 2.45 19.58 -9.51
N PRO A 596 2.58 19.35 -10.83
CA PRO A 596 3.10 18.09 -11.36
C PRO A 596 4.56 17.82 -10.96
N PHE A 597 5.37 18.86 -10.74
CA PHE A 597 6.76 18.73 -10.31
C PHE A 597 6.87 18.27 -8.85
N GLU A 598 5.99 18.78 -7.97
CA GLU A 598 5.92 18.35 -6.57
C GLU A 598 5.41 16.92 -6.45
N ARG A 599 4.40 16.55 -7.24
CA ARG A 599 3.92 15.16 -7.33
C ARG A 599 5.02 14.22 -7.83
N CYS A 600 5.79 14.64 -8.84
CA CYS A 600 6.92 13.87 -9.35
C CYS A 600 8.06 13.73 -8.33
N ASN A 601 8.34 14.75 -7.52
CA ASN A 601 9.28 14.65 -6.40
C ASN A 601 8.84 13.66 -5.33
N ARG A 602 7.54 13.62 -4.98
CA ARG A 602 7.00 12.57 -4.09
C ARG A 602 7.15 11.18 -4.71
N TRP A 603 6.94 11.07 -6.01
CA TRP A 603 7.09 9.82 -6.75
C TRP A 603 8.54 9.32 -6.85
N LEU A 604 9.49 10.22 -7.10
CA LEU A 604 10.92 9.96 -7.03
C LEU A 604 11.33 9.47 -5.64
N LEU A 605 10.87 10.17 -4.60
CA LEU A 605 11.14 9.79 -3.21
C LEU A 605 10.57 8.41 -2.86
N ALA A 606 9.30 8.15 -3.17
CA ALA A 606 8.65 6.87 -2.94
C ALA A 606 9.35 5.73 -3.69
N THR A 607 9.75 5.99 -4.94
CA THR A 607 10.50 5.03 -5.77
C THR A 607 11.88 4.75 -5.17
N ALA A 608 12.61 5.76 -4.74
CA ALA A 608 13.91 5.59 -4.10
C ALA A 608 13.80 4.76 -2.82
N LEU A 609 12.88 5.10 -1.92
CA LEU A 609 12.67 4.39 -0.65
C LEU A 609 12.19 2.95 -0.84
N SER A 610 11.48 2.66 -1.94
CA SER A 610 11.02 1.30 -2.26
C SER A 610 12.16 0.31 -2.58
N TRP A 611 13.37 0.79 -2.83
CA TRP A 611 14.58 -0.02 -2.97
C TRP A 611 15.30 -0.31 -1.64
N GLY A 612 14.81 0.26 -0.54
CA GLY A 612 15.35 0.11 0.81
C GLY A 612 15.83 1.45 1.39
N ILE A 613 15.27 1.82 2.54
CA ILE A 613 15.53 3.11 3.22
C ILE A 613 17.03 3.30 3.49
N ASP A 614 17.73 2.23 3.85
CA ASP A 614 19.16 2.20 4.14
C ASP A 614 20.06 2.43 2.92
N LYS A 615 19.54 2.23 1.70
CA LYS A 615 20.32 2.37 0.45
C LYS A 615 20.26 3.75 -0.16
N VAL A 616 19.32 4.60 0.26
CA VAL A 616 19.07 5.88 -0.39
C VAL A 616 19.98 6.97 0.19
N SER A 617 20.66 7.69 -0.70
CA SER A 617 21.36 8.94 -0.39
C SER A 617 20.73 10.07 -1.20
N PHE A 618 20.31 11.13 -0.51
CA PHE A 618 19.75 12.31 -1.15
C PHE A 618 20.83 13.34 -1.41
N ILE A 619 20.95 13.80 -2.64
CA ILE A 619 21.85 14.88 -3.05
C ILE A 619 20.98 16.03 -3.51
N CYS A 620 21.15 17.22 -2.92
CA CYS A 620 20.40 18.39 -3.36
C CYS A 620 21.28 19.60 -3.63
N LEU A 621 21.00 20.27 -4.75
CA LEU A 621 21.61 21.53 -5.15
C LEU A 621 20.60 22.66 -4.90
N TRP A 622 20.67 23.27 -3.73
CA TRP A 622 19.60 24.13 -3.22
C TRP A 622 20.17 25.31 -2.43
N ASN A 623 19.54 26.47 -2.50
CA ASN A 623 19.99 27.71 -1.82
C ASN A 623 19.44 27.84 -0.40
N GLY A 624 18.76 26.81 0.13
CA GLY A 624 18.12 26.88 1.45
C GLY A 624 16.81 27.70 1.48
N GLU A 625 16.33 28.22 0.36
CA GLU A 625 15.12 29.05 0.28
C GLU A 625 14.01 28.33 -0.53
N GLY A 626 12.79 28.30 0.01
CA GLY A 626 11.62 27.63 -0.60
C GLY A 626 10.46 27.52 0.39
N GLY A 627 9.23 27.35 -0.10
CA GLY A 627 8.01 27.37 0.71
C GLY A 627 7.69 26.05 1.44
N ASP A 628 6.73 26.11 2.37
CA ASP A 628 6.28 25.01 3.24
C ASP A 628 5.41 23.93 2.55
N GLY A 629 5.29 23.99 1.21
CA GLY A 629 4.43 23.09 0.42
C GLY A 629 5.00 21.66 0.27
N PRO A 630 4.16 20.62 0.23
CA PRO A 630 4.59 19.23 0.11
C PRO A 630 5.16 18.93 -1.29
N GLY A 631 6.36 18.35 -1.35
CA GLY A 631 6.99 17.92 -2.61
C GLY A 631 8.02 18.89 -3.20
N GLY A 632 8.27 20.04 -2.58
CA GLY A 632 9.43 20.88 -2.91
C GLY A 632 10.76 20.27 -2.45
N THR A 633 11.89 20.86 -2.89
CA THR A 633 13.24 20.42 -2.48
C THR A 633 13.45 20.49 -0.96
N ALA A 634 12.86 21.49 -0.29
CA ALA A 634 12.88 21.62 1.17
C ALA A 634 12.15 20.44 1.87
N HIS A 635 10.98 20.07 1.36
CA HIS A 635 10.22 18.91 1.84
C HIS A 635 11.01 17.61 1.63
N MET A 636 11.59 17.39 0.44
CA MET A 636 12.43 16.21 0.18
C MET A 636 13.64 16.15 1.12
N HIS A 637 14.30 17.29 1.36
CA HIS A 637 15.42 17.38 2.28
C HIS A 637 15.00 16.99 3.72
N ALA A 638 13.90 17.56 4.22
CA ALA A 638 13.39 17.26 5.56
C ALA A 638 13.03 15.78 5.71
N GLU A 639 12.31 15.22 4.73
CA GLU A 639 11.85 13.84 4.78
C GLU A 639 13.00 12.83 4.66
N MET A 640 13.99 13.10 3.79
CA MET A 640 15.19 12.27 3.67
C MET A 640 16.07 12.34 4.91
N LYS A 641 16.20 13.53 5.52
CA LYS A 641 16.92 13.70 6.80
C LYS A 641 16.23 12.92 7.92
N ARG A 642 14.89 12.93 7.97
CA ARG A 642 14.10 12.19 8.97
C ARG A 642 14.20 10.68 8.80
N ARG A 643 14.13 10.17 7.56
CA ARG A 643 14.08 8.71 7.28
C ARG A 643 15.45 8.05 7.23
N THR A 644 16.42 8.70 6.60
CA THR A 644 17.72 8.07 6.26
C THR A 644 18.89 8.70 6.99
N GLY A 645 18.80 9.99 7.32
CA GLY A 645 19.93 10.80 7.76
C GLY A 645 21.02 11.03 6.69
N LYS A 646 20.88 10.47 5.48
CA LYS A 646 21.87 10.52 4.40
C LYS A 646 21.53 11.62 3.40
N VAL A 647 21.87 12.86 3.75
CA VAL A 647 21.62 14.04 2.92
C VAL A 647 22.93 14.78 2.64
N SER A 648 23.25 14.97 1.36
CA SER A 648 24.34 15.81 0.87
C SER A 648 23.77 17.08 0.28
N TRP A 649 23.82 18.17 1.04
CA TRP A 649 23.33 19.47 0.60
C TRP A 649 24.48 20.30 0.02
N ILE A 650 24.37 20.64 -1.26
CA ILE A 650 25.25 21.55 -1.99
C ILE A 650 24.57 22.92 -2.00
N ASP A 651 25.02 23.81 -1.11
CA ASP A 651 24.46 25.16 -0.98
C ASP A 651 24.97 26.07 -2.12
N THR A 652 24.08 26.43 -3.04
CA THR A 652 24.45 27.26 -4.20
C THR A 652 24.96 28.64 -3.81
N ARG A 653 24.65 29.14 -2.61
CA ARG A 653 25.15 30.44 -2.09
C ARG A 653 26.62 30.39 -1.70
N THR A 654 27.17 29.20 -1.47
CA THR A 654 28.56 28.99 -1.07
C THR A 654 29.49 28.68 -2.23
N LEU A 655 28.94 28.40 -3.41
CA LEU A 655 29.71 28.08 -4.62
C LEU A 655 30.36 29.35 -5.18
N SER A 656 31.65 29.27 -5.49
CA SER A 656 32.40 30.38 -6.07
C SER A 656 31.96 30.64 -7.50
N HIS A 657 31.43 31.83 -7.77
CA HIS A 657 31.00 32.24 -9.10
C HIS A 657 32.22 32.34 -10.04
N GLN A 658 32.22 31.59 -11.14
CA GLN A 658 33.17 31.85 -12.22
C GLN A 658 32.53 32.87 -13.19
N PRO A 659 33.29 33.87 -13.68
CA PRO A 659 32.78 34.75 -14.73
C PRO A 659 32.52 33.90 -15.98
N ALA A 660 31.32 34.09 -16.55
CA ALA A 660 30.81 33.35 -17.71
C ALA A 660 31.62 33.61 -18.98
#